data_AF-A0A4R4JYV2-F1
#
_entry.id   AF-A0A4R4JYV2-F1
#
_cell.length_a   1.000
_cell.length_b   1.000
_cell.length_c   1.000
_cell.angle_alpha   90.00
_cell.angle_beta   90.00
_cell.angle_gamma   90.00
#
_symmetry.space_group_name_H-M   'P 1'
#
loop_
_entity.id
_entity.type
_entity.pdbx_description
1 polymer ?
#
loop_
_entity_poly.entity_id
_entity_poly.type
_entity_poly.pdbx_seq_one_letter_code
_entity_poly.pdbx_strand_id
1 'polypeptide(L)'
;MRNSLLLFLLLSIVFSCKEKEITLYTLKIDVTPMGGGTVTPLAGEFEKDKQVQITATAAPEYIFKEWQGAVNGSTNPVIVTMTGDKQLMAVFEKRKYPLTVTVEGEGIVQEKVLKNGRTTTDYPSGTVVELTAVAAEEWLFSHWDADTASKANPREITISTPQAVKAVFVKRKYPLTVTVEGEGIVQEKVLKSGRTTTDYPSGTVVELTAIPAEGWLFRHWNSDTSQTKNPQVVTVNKPETIQAVFKKDEPIGMDVSGLDQDLIISHEYPITVKLIYESGKKVEVPTDSFVVNYVAGDGIAIRNKLNFLAIKRGNLTLRFTSGKLSKQVFLRVSEIDDVSQFDEFLKTPAAGASVEIPVVVINFLPTIDGYNLDMMRAPDDYWTLRNSTLAEAKQRIMGELKLTKFGIEEGTRFRQFTSNARVKPYAGIKVVKYFNVYEVELVQWVNNQKTIDYKTLFAKLNMKDLVNNQGVKEVWFTIFPKDAYPSVVNSPYNDPNTYYGMPESNMSSPLTGDISNSYRISTDLPVYEHTYVVYGNSGHRGFDTNLHNRGHQIEAQLSYIEKRTDNPAPNFELFYNKFVGVNPKMGNRPLHRAGMTHFPPNTFVDYDYDNPKFLESDIHTWQPYGGEFIMVNNAYWKNVVYTFDLKNTFYQNGLKVVNDYTNDAHSKWLMYWWQAIPGEGNSISFDGRPLTNWWDVFYNWDDAIRANRGLTKGAGSGRTSAKTWSVPKVNQPECDLYPKPKNK
;
A
#
# COMPACT_ATOMS: atom_id res chain seq x y z
N MET A 1 -153.07 70.25 82.35
CA MET A 1 -153.84 69.17 81.68
C MET A 1 -152.89 68.40 80.79
N ARG A 2 -152.12 67.44 81.31
CA ARG A 2 -151.95 67.02 82.73
C ARG A 2 -150.54 66.45 82.95
N ASN A 3 -149.60 66.74 82.04
CA ASN A 3 -148.93 68.05 82.01
C ASN A 3 -148.79 68.58 83.44
N SER A 4 -147.63 68.32 84.04
CA SER A 4 -146.87 69.32 84.78
C SER A 4 -145.57 68.72 85.31
N LEU A 5 -144.43 69.41 85.37
CA LEU A 5 -143.89 70.64 84.78
C LEU A 5 -142.71 71.00 85.73
N LEU A 6 -141.91 72.00 85.34
CA LEU A 6 -141.09 72.78 86.28
C LEU A 6 -139.83 71.98 86.75
N LEU A 7 -138.69 72.54 87.16
CA LEU A 7 -138.25 73.89 87.48
C LEU A 7 -136.70 73.80 87.57
N PHE A 8 -136.01 74.95 87.51
CA PHE A 8 -134.59 75.11 87.84
C PHE A 8 -134.16 74.50 89.21
N LEU A 9 -132.86 74.15 89.35
CA LEU A 9 -132.06 74.03 90.59
C LEU A 9 -131.96 72.65 91.33
N LEU A 10 -130.76 72.38 91.89
CA LEU A 10 -130.30 71.41 92.92
C LEU A 10 -130.29 69.88 92.65
N LEU A 11 -129.13 69.22 92.79
CA LEU A 11 -128.70 68.42 93.97
C LEU A 11 -127.53 67.43 93.63
N SER A 12 -126.68 67.22 94.64
CA SER A 12 -125.53 66.33 94.84
C SER A 12 -125.62 64.89 94.32
N ILE A 13 -124.48 64.26 93.97
CA ILE A 13 -124.09 62.85 94.28
C ILE A 13 -122.57 62.67 94.08
N VAL A 14 -121.95 61.98 95.04
CA VAL A 14 -120.55 61.51 95.09
C VAL A 14 -120.49 60.07 94.58
N PHE A 15 -119.52 59.73 93.72
CA PHE A 15 -119.03 58.35 93.55
C PHE A 15 -117.51 58.34 93.33
N SER A 16 -116.84 57.51 94.13
CA SER A 16 -115.42 57.16 94.12
C SER A 16 -115.25 55.74 93.54
N CYS A 17 -114.26 55.50 92.67
CA CYS A 17 -113.74 54.15 92.38
C CYS A 17 -112.30 54.21 91.79
N LYS A 18 -111.44 53.25 92.19
CA LYS A 18 -109.97 53.20 92.11
C LYS A 18 -109.38 52.90 90.71
N GLU A 19 -108.22 53.47 90.38
CA GLU A 19 -107.33 53.04 89.27
C GLU A 19 -106.54 51.76 89.63
N LYS A 20 -106.29 50.90 88.64
CA LYS A 20 -105.47 49.67 88.73
C LYS A 20 -104.12 49.96 88.05
N GLU A 21 -103.03 49.97 88.80
CA GLU A 21 -101.68 50.12 88.24
C GLU A 21 -101.26 48.86 87.45
N ILE A 22 -100.80 49.04 86.21
CA ILE A 22 -100.16 48.01 85.37
C ILE A 22 -98.65 48.24 85.41
N THR A 23 -97.86 47.22 85.75
CA THR A 23 -96.38 47.32 85.74
C THR A 23 -95.84 46.96 84.36
N LEU A 24 -95.16 47.91 83.73
CA LEU A 24 -94.46 47.74 82.45
C LEU A 24 -92.94 47.67 82.67
N TYR A 25 -92.26 46.85 81.86
CA TYR A 25 -90.81 46.78 81.80
C TYR A 25 -90.30 47.13 80.39
N THR A 26 -89.14 47.77 80.34
CA THR A 26 -88.48 48.23 79.12
C THR A 26 -87.55 47.17 78.54
N LEU A 27 -87.67 46.92 77.24
CA LEU A 27 -86.71 46.16 76.45
C LEU A 27 -85.93 47.13 75.56
N LYS A 28 -84.61 47.07 75.61
CA LYS A 28 -83.72 47.82 74.71
C LYS A 28 -82.72 46.88 74.07
N ILE A 29 -82.51 47.02 72.76
CA ILE A 29 -81.56 46.19 72.02
C ILE A 29 -80.59 47.08 71.26
N ASP A 30 -79.31 46.87 71.49
CA ASP A 30 -78.24 47.53 70.74
C ASP A 30 -77.75 46.61 69.61
N VAL A 31 -77.27 47.20 68.52
CA VAL A 31 -76.66 46.46 67.40
C VAL A 31 -75.17 46.78 67.35
N THR A 32 -74.33 45.75 67.36
CA THR A 32 -72.88 45.90 67.21
C THR A 32 -72.32 45.01 66.09
N PRO A 33 -71.46 45.52 65.20
CA PRO A 33 -71.17 46.94 64.99
C PRO A 33 -72.38 47.68 64.39
N MET A 34 -72.44 49.00 64.56
CA MET A 34 -73.48 49.84 63.97
C MET A 34 -73.48 49.68 62.43
N GLY A 35 -74.64 49.38 61.85
CA GLY A 35 -74.78 49.08 60.41
C GLY A 35 -74.51 47.63 60.01
N GLY A 36 -74.17 46.74 60.96
CA GLY A 36 -73.99 45.30 60.70
C GLY A 36 -75.29 44.52 60.44
N GLY A 37 -76.43 45.07 60.86
CA GLY A 37 -77.75 44.49 60.66
C GLY A 37 -78.83 45.28 61.37
N THR A 38 -80.05 44.74 61.43
CA THR A 38 -81.20 45.31 62.12
C THR A 38 -81.82 44.29 63.07
N VAL A 39 -82.58 44.76 64.07
CA VAL A 39 -83.30 43.90 65.03
C VAL A 39 -84.73 44.38 65.21
N THR A 40 -85.68 43.45 65.40
CA THR A 40 -87.11 43.78 65.56
C THR A 40 -87.75 42.91 66.67
N PRO A 41 -88.41 43.51 67.69
CA PRO A 41 -88.43 44.94 68.00
C PRO A 41 -87.08 45.42 68.56
N LEU A 42 -86.64 46.63 68.20
CA LEU A 42 -85.39 47.24 68.69
C LEU A 42 -85.53 47.76 70.13
N ALA A 43 -86.71 48.27 70.49
CA ALA A 43 -87.06 48.68 71.84
C ALA A 43 -88.58 48.65 72.04
N GLY A 44 -89.04 48.65 73.29
CA GLY A 44 -90.45 48.79 73.65
C GLY A 44 -90.73 48.59 75.14
N GLU A 45 -91.94 48.96 75.56
CA GLU A 45 -92.47 48.67 76.90
C GLU A 45 -93.46 47.53 76.84
N PHE A 46 -93.30 46.56 77.73
CA PHE A 46 -94.08 45.33 77.74
C PHE A 46 -94.58 45.04 79.15
N GLU A 47 -95.82 44.57 79.25
CA GLU A 47 -96.38 44.11 80.54
C GLU A 47 -95.52 43.01 81.15
N LYS A 48 -95.44 43.02 82.49
CA LYS A 48 -94.75 41.98 83.26
C LYS A 48 -95.17 40.57 82.81
N ASP A 49 -94.18 39.70 82.65
CA ASP A 49 -94.27 38.29 82.23
C ASP A 49 -94.65 38.05 80.75
N LYS A 50 -94.77 39.10 79.93
CA LYS A 50 -94.97 38.96 78.48
C LYS A 50 -93.73 38.40 77.79
N GLN A 51 -93.93 37.48 76.84
CA GLN A 51 -92.88 36.97 75.96
C GLN A 51 -92.78 37.80 74.69
N VAL A 52 -91.57 38.25 74.35
CA VAL A 52 -91.26 39.08 73.18
C VAL A 52 -90.29 38.32 72.28
N GLN A 53 -90.67 38.06 71.04
CA GLN A 53 -89.78 37.50 70.03
C GLN A 53 -88.97 38.63 69.37
N ILE A 54 -87.67 38.41 69.26
CA ILE A 54 -86.69 39.35 68.71
C ILE A 54 -85.97 38.64 67.56
N THR A 55 -86.00 39.25 66.37
CA THR A 55 -85.30 38.75 65.19
C THR A 55 -84.18 39.70 64.80
N ALA A 56 -82.97 39.19 64.54
CA ALA A 56 -81.86 39.91 63.92
C ALA A 56 -81.75 39.59 62.43
N THR A 57 -81.62 40.61 61.58
CA THR A 57 -81.42 40.47 60.14
C THR A 57 -80.09 41.12 59.75
N ALA A 58 -79.16 40.35 59.19
CA ALA A 58 -77.84 40.86 58.82
C ALA A 58 -77.89 41.70 57.54
N ALA A 59 -77.04 42.74 57.46
CA ALA A 59 -76.79 43.47 56.22
C ALA A 59 -76.00 42.61 55.20
N PRO A 60 -75.99 42.93 53.88
CA PRO A 60 -75.43 42.06 52.84
C PRO A 60 -74.00 41.54 53.07
N GLU A 61 -73.14 42.35 53.70
CA GLU A 61 -71.73 42.01 53.99
C GLU A 61 -71.49 41.43 55.38
N TYR A 62 -72.56 41.17 56.13
CA TYR A 62 -72.54 40.69 57.50
C TYR A 62 -73.35 39.40 57.65
N ILE A 63 -73.10 38.68 58.74
CA ILE A 63 -73.89 37.57 59.24
C ILE A 63 -74.21 37.84 60.71
N PHE A 64 -75.38 37.38 61.16
CA PHE A 64 -75.70 37.41 62.58
C PHE A 64 -74.83 36.39 63.32
N LYS A 65 -74.16 36.83 64.37
CA LYS A 65 -73.26 35.99 65.16
C LYS A 65 -73.96 35.45 66.40
N GLU A 66 -74.41 36.35 67.27
CA GLU A 66 -75.00 35.98 68.55
C GLU A 66 -75.76 37.15 69.20
N TRP A 67 -76.60 36.80 70.16
CA TRP A 67 -77.15 37.72 71.15
C TRP A 67 -76.25 37.75 72.38
N GLN A 68 -76.14 38.92 73.01
CA GLN A 68 -75.46 39.11 74.29
C GLN A 68 -76.35 39.91 75.27
N GLY A 69 -76.12 39.74 76.57
CA GLY A 69 -76.80 40.50 77.63
C GLY A 69 -77.87 39.67 78.33
N ALA A 70 -79.11 40.14 78.33
CA ALA A 70 -80.21 39.47 79.02
C ALA A 70 -80.53 38.07 78.44
N VAL A 71 -80.13 37.80 77.19
CA VAL A 71 -80.03 36.44 76.62
C VAL A 71 -78.69 36.34 75.88
N ASN A 72 -78.04 35.18 76.01
CA ASN A 72 -76.79 34.87 75.33
C ASN A 72 -76.98 33.64 74.43
N GLY A 73 -76.43 33.68 73.22
CA GLY A 73 -76.44 32.56 72.28
C GLY A 73 -76.76 32.94 70.84
N SER A 74 -76.58 32.01 69.91
CA SER A 74 -76.68 32.25 68.46
C SER A 74 -78.06 31.98 67.86
N THR A 75 -79.04 31.58 68.67
CA THR A 75 -80.41 31.31 68.20
C THR A 75 -81.09 32.61 67.79
N ASN A 76 -81.56 32.67 66.55
CA ASN A 76 -82.21 33.86 66.01
C ASN A 76 -83.32 33.46 65.01
N PRO A 77 -84.60 33.81 65.25
CA PRO A 77 -85.12 34.69 66.32
C PRO A 77 -84.98 34.13 67.75
N VAL A 78 -84.92 35.01 68.75
CA VAL A 78 -84.85 34.67 70.19
C VAL A 78 -86.10 35.18 70.91
N ILE A 79 -86.56 34.47 71.96
CA ILE A 79 -87.72 34.89 72.77
C ILE A 79 -87.25 35.30 74.16
N VAL A 80 -87.69 36.47 74.63
CA VAL A 80 -87.35 37.03 75.95
C VAL A 80 -88.63 37.22 76.76
N THR A 81 -88.67 36.69 77.99
CA THR A 81 -89.77 36.97 78.94
C THR A 81 -89.45 38.20 79.77
N MET A 82 -90.38 39.17 79.84
CA MET A 82 -90.21 40.48 80.48
C MET A 82 -90.54 40.43 81.98
N THR A 83 -89.63 39.86 82.76
CA THR A 83 -89.72 39.79 84.24
C THR A 83 -89.09 41.00 84.94
N GLY A 84 -88.49 41.92 84.17
CA GLY A 84 -87.76 43.12 84.59
C GLY A 84 -87.28 43.87 83.35
N ASP A 85 -86.72 45.06 83.53
CA ASP A 85 -86.07 45.79 82.43
C ASP A 85 -84.90 44.97 81.87
N LYS A 86 -84.81 44.86 80.54
CA LYS A 86 -83.83 44.00 79.86
C LYS A 86 -83.11 44.72 78.74
N GLN A 87 -81.81 44.50 78.67
CA GLN A 87 -80.95 44.97 77.58
C GLN A 87 -80.27 43.80 76.88
N LEU A 88 -80.36 43.76 75.55
CA LEU A 88 -79.67 42.79 74.71
C LEU A 88 -78.80 43.50 73.68
N MET A 89 -77.85 42.79 73.10
CA MET A 89 -77.06 43.24 71.97
C MET A 89 -77.07 42.17 70.88
N ALA A 90 -77.49 42.53 69.67
CA ALA A 90 -77.23 41.70 68.48
C ALA A 90 -75.82 41.97 67.98
N VAL A 91 -75.01 40.92 67.96
CA VAL A 91 -73.66 40.95 67.43
C VAL A 91 -73.68 40.41 66.00
N PHE A 92 -73.17 41.20 65.05
CA PHE A 92 -72.97 40.80 63.66
C PHE A 92 -71.48 40.76 63.34
N GLU A 93 -71.08 39.88 62.43
CA GLU A 93 -69.71 39.82 61.92
C GLU A 93 -69.70 39.86 60.40
N LYS A 94 -68.65 40.46 59.81
CA LYS A 94 -68.53 40.53 58.36
C LYS A 94 -68.37 39.13 57.76
N ARG A 95 -68.98 38.90 56.60
CA ARG A 95 -68.69 37.73 55.75
C ARG A 95 -67.20 37.68 55.44
N LYS A 96 -66.64 36.48 55.34
CA LYS A 96 -65.24 36.26 54.98
C LYS A 96 -65.17 35.51 53.65
N TYR A 97 -64.23 35.89 52.80
CA TYR A 97 -64.00 35.24 51.50
C TYR A 97 -62.53 34.82 51.33
N PRO A 98 -62.27 33.68 50.68
CA PRO A 98 -60.92 33.25 50.37
C PRO A 98 -60.35 34.03 49.17
N LEU A 99 -59.05 34.33 49.25
CA LEU A 99 -58.25 34.76 48.10
C LEU A 99 -57.25 33.64 47.80
N THR A 100 -57.29 33.10 46.59
CA THR A 100 -56.29 32.12 46.13
C THR A 100 -55.29 32.79 45.20
N VAL A 101 -54.03 32.84 45.60
CA VAL A 101 -52.94 33.33 44.76
C VAL A 101 -52.10 32.16 44.27
N THR A 102 -51.94 32.06 42.96
CA THR A 102 -51.09 31.05 42.32
C THR A 102 -50.02 31.71 41.47
N VAL A 103 -48.94 30.96 41.19
CA VAL A 103 -47.82 31.42 40.37
C VAL A 103 -47.64 30.45 39.21
N GLU A 104 -47.48 30.97 38.00
CA GLU A 104 -46.92 30.25 36.86
C GLU A 104 -45.55 30.83 36.52
N GLY A 105 -44.57 29.96 36.31
CA GLY A 105 -43.16 30.34 36.24
C GLY A 105 -42.52 30.44 37.63
N GLU A 106 -41.35 31.08 37.74
CA GLU A 106 -40.64 31.22 39.01
C GLU A 106 -40.65 32.67 39.49
N GLY A 107 -41.15 32.83 40.71
CA GLY A 107 -41.32 34.09 41.39
C GLY A 107 -42.19 33.89 42.62
N ILE A 108 -42.38 34.96 43.38
CA ILE A 108 -43.26 34.96 44.54
C ILE A 108 -44.27 36.10 44.40
N VAL A 109 -45.41 35.94 45.06
CA VAL A 109 -46.35 37.04 45.27
C VAL A 109 -46.33 37.40 46.75
N GLN A 110 -46.04 38.65 47.03
CA GLN A 110 -46.12 39.21 48.38
C GLN A 110 -47.48 39.86 48.56
N GLU A 111 -48.17 39.51 49.64
CA GLU A 111 -49.47 40.08 50.01
C GLU A 111 -49.29 41.12 51.12
N LYS A 112 -49.84 42.31 50.91
CA LYS A 112 -49.90 43.37 51.93
C LYS A 112 -51.34 43.85 52.09
N VAL A 113 -51.90 43.70 53.28
CA VAL A 113 -53.28 44.16 53.56
C VAL A 113 -53.27 45.66 53.82
N LEU A 114 -53.95 46.42 52.98
CA LEU A 114 -53.97 47.89 53.07
C LEU A 114 -55.10 48.41 53.97
N LYS A 115 -56.21 47.66 54.11
CA LYS A 115 -57.38 48.08 54.90
C LYS A 115 -58.21 46.88 55.39
N ASN A 116 -58.67 46.93 56.65
CA ASN A 116 -59.45 45.89 57.35
C ASN A 116 -58.70 44.56 57.49
N GLY A 117 -57.84 44.47 58.52
CA GLY A 117 -56.87 43.38 58.72
C GLY A 117 -57.41 41.95 58.63
N ARG A 118 -56.52 41.03 58.24
CA ARG A 118 -56.77 39.59 58.16
C ARG A 118 -56.90 39.01 59.57
N THR A 119 -57.97 38.26 59.82
CA THR A 119 -58.21 37.61 61.12
C THR A 119 -57.96 36.10 61.10
N THR A 120 -57.93 35.47 59.91
CA THR A 120 -57.82 34.00 59.65
C THR A 120 -57.31 33.73 58.21
N THR A 121 -57.42 32.50 57.66
CA THR A 121 -57.13 32.19 56.23
C THR A 121 -57.96 33.02 55.25
N ASP A 122 -59.16 33.47 55.65
CA ASP A 122 -60.05 34.27 54.81
C ASP A 122 -60.06 35.77 55.21
N TYR A 123 -60.46 36.61 54.24
CA TYR A 123 -60.51 38.06 54.36
C TYR A 123 -61.94 38.57 54.61
N PRO A 124 -62.18 39.46 55.59
CA PRO A 124 -63.48 40.12 55.73
C PRO A 124 -63.89 40.86 54.46
N SER A 125 -65.17 40.87 54.11
CA SER A 125 -65.63 41.53 52.90
C SER A 125 -65.34 43.04 52.88
N GLY A 126 -64.89 43.52 51.73
CA GLY A 126 -64.39 44.88 51.50
C GLY A 126 -62.93 45.10 51.94
N THR A 127 -62.17 44.04 52.21
CA THR A 127 -60.71 44.12 52.45
C THR A 127 -60.00 44.47 51.14
N VAL A 128 -59.03 45.39 51.21
CA VAL A 128 -58.16 45.72 50.07
C VAL A 128 -56.78 45.09 50.31
N VAL A 129 -56.34 44.25 49.39
CA VAL A 129 -55.04 43.57 49.42
C VAL A 129 -54.20 44.08 48.25
N GLU A 130 -52.98 44.50 48.54
CA GLU A 130 -51.94 44.80 47.54
C GLU A 130 -51.14 43.52 47.29
N LEU A 131 -51.09 43.09 46.03
CA LEU A 131 -50.31 41.96 45.55
C LEU A 131 -49.09 42.49 44.78
N THR A 132 -47.89 42.19 45.27
CA THR A 132 -46.63 42.51 44.56
C THR A 132 -46.02 41.23 44.01
N ALA A 133 -45.90 41.13 42.69
CA ALA A 133 -45.17 40.05 42.04
C ALA A 133 -43.68 40.35 42.05
N VAL A 134 -42.88 39.48 42.67
CA VAL A 134 -41.42 39.56 42.69
C VAL A 134 -40.88 38.39 41.89
N ALA A 135 -40.31 38.69 40.72
CA ALA A 135 -39.74 37.65 39.87
C ALA A 135 -38.50 37.03 40.51
N ALA A 136 -38.30 35.73 40.33
CA ALA A 136 -37.04 35.09 40.65
C ALA A 136 -35.92 35.59 39.71
N GLU A 137 -34.65 35.32 40.06
CA GLU A 137 -33.52 35.58 39.18
C GLU A 137 -33.74 34.93 37.80
N GLU A 138 -33.40 35.60 36.71
CA GLU A 138 -33.66 35.16 35.33
C GLU A 138 -35.12 35.04 34.87
N TRP A 139 -36.08 35.49 35.68
CA TRP A 139 -37.50 35.61 35.30
C TRP A 139 -37.96 37.07 35.29
N LEU A 140 -39.06 37.33 34.59
CA LEU A 140 -39.72 38.63 34.50
C LEU A 140 -41.20 38.45 34.82
N PHE A 141 -41.75 39.33 35.64
CA PHE A 141 -43.20 39.41 35.79
C PHE A 141 -43.82 39.83 34.45
N SER A 142 -44.72 39.01 33.92
CA SER A 142 -45.39 39.26 32.65
C SER A 142 -46.71 40.00 32.85
N HIS A 143 -47.63 39.39 33.60
CA HIS A 143 -48.97 39.91 33.85
C HIS A 143 -49.69 39.10 34.94
N TRP A 144 -50.83 39.60 35.39
CA TRP A 144 -51.80 38.86 36.21
C TRP A 144 -52.95 38.31 35.34
N ASP A 145 -53.38 37.08 35.58
CA ASP A 145 -54.37 36.37 34.73
C ASP A 145 -55.85 36.70 35.06
N ALA A 146 -56.13 37.37 36.19
CA ALA A 146 -57.50 37.66 36.62
C ALA A 146 -58.13 38.87 35.89
N ASP A 147 -58.94 38.56 34.88
CA ASP A 147 -60.05 39.32 34.23
C ASP A 147 -59.78 40.75 33.71
N THR A 148 -58.61 40.95 33.08
CA THR A 148 -58.23 41.97 32.06
C THR A 148 -56.73 42.25 32.20
N ALA A 149 -55.88 41.34 31.71
CA ALA A 149 -54.44 41.49 31.37
C ALA A 149 -53.64 42.66 31.99
N SER A 150 -53.76 42.89 33.31
CA SER A 150 -53.10 44.02 33.95
C SER A 150 -51.63 43.70 34.17
N LYS A 151 -50.77 44.61 33.72
CA LYS A 151 -49.32 44.59 33.97
C LYS A 151 -48.94 45.40 35.20
N ALA A 152 -49.92 46.00 35.89
CA ALA A 152 -49.66 46.78 37.10
C ALA A 152 -49.09 45.87 38.19
N ASN A 153 -47.94 46.27 38.74
CA ASN A 153 -47.26 45.56 39.80
C ASN A 153 -46.55 46.60 40.69
N PRO A 154 -46.99 46.83 41.93
CA PRO A 154 -48.04 46.10 42.66
C PRO A 154 -49.47 46.26 42.07
N ARG A 155 -50.37 45.31 42.38
CA ARG A 155 -51.80 45.31 42.01
C ARG A 155 -52.66 45.29 43.27
N GLU A 156 -53.55 46.26 43.41
CA GLU A 156 -54.58 46.22 44.45
C GLU A 156 -55.81 45.44 44.01
N ILE A 157 -56.39 44.64 44.92
CA ILE A 157 -57.66 43.93 44.73
C ILE A 157 -58.56 44.13 45.94
N THR A 158 -59.86 44.29 45.68
CA THR A 158 -60.89 44.36 46.74
C THR A 158 -61.62 43.03 46.84
N ILE A 159 -61.61 42.44 48.03
CA ILE A 159 -62.23 41.14 48.30
C ILE A 159 -63.69 41.34 48.71
N SER A 160 -64.61 41.13 47.77
CA SER A 160 -66.07 41.14 48.02
C SER A 160 -66.76 39.81 47.70
N THR A 161 -66.02 38.87 47.08
CA THR A 161 -66.41 37.50 46.74
C THR A 161 -65.14 36.62 46.73
N PRO A 162 -65.25 35.28 46.62
CA PRO A 162 -64.08 34.42 46.39
C PRO A 162 -63.36 34.84 45.10
N GLN A 163 -62.06 35.11 45.18
CA GLN A 163 -61.23 35.51 44.03
C GLN A 163 -60.00 34.62 43.88
N ALA A 164 -59.63 34.34 42.63
CA ALA A 164 -58.41 33.64 42.28
C ALA A 164 -57.56 34.54 41.38
N VAL A 165 -56.30 34.76 41.76
CA VAL A 165 -55.34 35.58 41.02
C VAL A 165 -54.11 34.75 40.72
N LYS A 166 -53.62 34.80 39.49
CA LYS A 166 -52.42 34.10 39.06
C LYS A 166 -51.39 35.10 38.56
N ALA A 167 -50.19 35.09 39.14
CA ALA A 167 -49.04 35.82 38.61
C ALA A 167 -48.34 34.95 37.56
N VAL A 168 -48.15 35.49 36.36
CA VAL A 168 -47.42 34.81 35.28
C VAL A 168 -46.05 35.43 35.15
N PHE A 169 -45.01 34.62 35.37
CA PHE A 169 -43.62 34.97 35.13
C PHE A 169 -43.12 34.27 33.87
N VAL A 170 -42.31 34.97 33.08
CA VAL A 170 -41.66 34.42 31.88
C VAL A 170 -40.16 34.54 32.02
N LYS A 171 -39.41 33.53 31.56
CA LYS A 171 -37.95 33.60 31.54
C LYS A 171 -37.45 34.77 30.70
N ARG A 172 -36.36 35.39 31.15
CA ARG A 172 -35.57 36.32 30.33
C ARG A 172 -35.15 35.62 29.04
N LYS A 173 -35.00 36.39 27.97
CA LYS A 173 -34.53 35.91 26.68
C LYS A 173 -33.25 36.65 26.33
N TYR A 174 -32.28 35.92 25.79
CA TYR A 174 -31.01 36.48 25.35
C TYR A 174 -30.64 36.03 23.94
N PRO A 175 -29.99 36.90 23.15
CA PRO A 175 -29.47 36.53 21.86
C PRO A 175 -28.19 35.70 22.00
N LEU A 176 -28.03 34.72 21.12
CA LEU A 176 -26.76 34.04 20.85
C LEU A 176 -26.36 34.37 19.41
N THR A 177 -25.27 35.11 19.24
CA THR A 177 -24.73 35.46 17.92
C THR A 177 -23.60 34.51 17.58
N VAL A 178 -23.72 33.78 16.47
CA VAL A 178 -22.65 32.92 15.97
C VAL A 178 -22.02 33.56 14.74
N THR A 179 -20.70 33.76 14.76
CA THR A 179 -19.93 34.28 13.63
C THR A 179 -18.88 33.28 13.18
N VAL A 180 -18.41 33.42 11.95
CA VAL A 180 -17.37 32.56 11.35
C VAL A 180 -16.22 33.44 10.86
N GLU A 181 -14.99 33.04 11.18
CA GLU A 181 -13.77 33.54 10.56
C GLU A 181 -13.11 32.41 9.76
N GLY A 182 -12.76 32.68 8.50
CA GLY A 182 -12.37 31.64 7.55
C GLY A 182 -13.57 31.04 6.81
N GLU A 183 -13.41 29.85 6.24
CA GLU A 183 -14.48 29.17 5.48
C GLU A 183 -14.96 27.91 6.19
N GLY A 184 -16.27 27.86 6.44
CA GLY A 184 -16.93 26.78 7.14
C GLY A 184 -18.33 27.21 7.56
N ILE A 185 -19.04 26.31 8.22
CA ILE A 185 -20.36 26.58 8.80
C ILE A 185 -20.38 26.16 10.26
N VAL A 186 -21.27 26.77 11.04
CA VAL A 186 -21.58 26.31 12.40
C VAL A 186 -23.00 25.76 12.38
N GLN A 187 -23.13 24.49 12.73
CA GLN A 187 -24.43 23.86 12.91
C GLN A 187 -24.85 23.97 14.38
N GLU A 188 -26.03 24.55 14.61
CA GLU A 188 -26.61 24.70 15.94
C GLU A 188 -27.57 23.54 16.24
N LYS A 189 -27.46 22.97 17.44
CA LYS A 189 -28.40 21.97 17.96
C LYS A 189 -28.80 22.32 19.39
N VAL A 190 -30.09 22.53 19.62
CA VAL A 190 -30.62 22.84 20.94
C VAL A 190 -30.77 21.56 21.76
N LEU A 191 -30.06 21.46 22.89
CA LEU A 191 -30.06 20.27 23.75
C LEU A 191 -31.10 20.35 24.88
N LYS A 192 -31.43 21.57 25.35
CA LYS A 192 -32.40 21.79 26.43
C LYS A 192 -33.10 23.14 26.29
N SER A 193 -34.44 23.13 26.25
CA SER A 193 -35.38 24.26 26.08
C SER A 193 -35.37 24.91 24.68
N GLY A 194 -36.57 25.12 24.12
CA GLY A 194 -36.78 25.53 22.72
C GLY A 194 -36.38 26.97 22.38
N ARG A 195 -35.85 27.14 21.16
CA ARG A 195 -35.54 28.44 20.55
C ARG A 195 -36.82 29.21 20.23
N THR A 196 -36.83 30.52 20.48
CA THR A 196 -37.80 31.43 19.85
C THR A 196 -37.16 32.07 18.62
N THR A 197 -37.94 32.59 17.68
CA THR A 197 -37.48 32.93 16.32
C THR A 197 -36.22 33.83 16.25
N THR A 198 -35.87 34.56 17.32
CA THR A 198 -34.62 35.33 17.42
C THR A 198 -33.79 35.09 18.70
N ASP A 199 -34.41 34.77 19.84
CA ASP A 199 -33.72 34.67 21.15
C ASP A 199 -33.95 33.34 21.88
N TYR A 200 -33.04 33.02 22.81
CA TYR A 200 -33.09 31.83 23.66
C TYR A 200 -33.58 32.18 25.08
N PRO A 201 -34.53 31.42 25.67
CA PRO A 201 -34.84 31.53 27.09
C PRO A 201 -33.60 31.31 27.97
N SER A 202 -33.45 32.06 29.05
CA SER A 202 -32.33 31.94 29.99
C SER A 202 -32.17 30.49 30.52
N GLY A 203 -30.94 29.97 30.48
CA GLY A 203 -30.61 28.59 30.82
C GLY A 203 -30.72 27.60 29.66
N THR A 204 -31.00 28.05 28.44
CA THR A 204 -30.99 27.18 27.24
C THR A 204 -29.59 26.68 26.96
N VAL A 205 -29.45 25.38 26.69
CA VAL A 205 -28.17 24.75 26.36
C VAL A 205 -28.12 24.44 24.87
N VAL A 206 -27.16 25.04 24.17
CA VAL A 206 -26.96 24.89 22.73
C VAL A 206 -25.62 24.19 22.47
N GLU A 207 -25.63 23.18 21.61
CA GLU A 207 -24.44 22.55 21.06
C GLU A 207 -24.13 23.18 19.69
N LEU A 208 -22.92 23.69 19.55
CA LEU A 208 -22.39 24.29 18.34
C LEU A 208 -21.36 23.33 17.74
N THR A 209 -21.58 22.90 16.50
CA THR A 209 -20.64 22.06 15.75
C THR A 209 -20.04 22.86 14.61
N ALA A 210 -18.73 23.09 14.64
CA ALA A 210 -18.02 23.71 13.54
C ALA A 210 -17.73 22.67 12.46
N ILE A 211 -18.15 22.95 11.23
CA ILE A 211 -17.97 22.09 10.05
C ILE A 211 -17.11 22.87 9.05
N PRO A 212 -15.81 22.54 8.91
CA PRO A 212 -14.94 23.22 7.95
C PRO A 212 -15.40 23.01 6.50
N ALA A 213 -15.19 24.01 5.65
CA ALA A 213 -15.34 23.85 4.20
C ALA A 213 -14.20 22.99 3.62
N GLU A 214 -14.32 22.57 2.35
CA GLU A 214 -13.23 21.85 1.67
C GLU A 214 -11.95 22.69 1.64
N GLY A 215 -10.83 22.11 2.11
CA GLY A 215 -9.54 22.79 2.20
C GLY A 215 -9.35 23.64 3.47
N TRP A 216 -10.21 23.49 4.48
CA TRP A 216 -10.12 24.21 5.76
C TRP A 216 -10.18 23.28 6.96
N LEU A 217 -9.67 23.76 8.10
CA LEU A 217 -9.67 23.09 9.39
C LEU A 217 -10.26 23.97 10.47
N PHE A 218 -11.05 23.38 11.37
CA PHE A 218 -11.49 24.05 12.57
C PHE A 218 -10.30 24.25 13.52
N ARG A 219 -10.10 25.47 14.01
CA ARG A 219 -8.96 25.82 14.87
C ARG A 219 -9.37 25.92 16.33
N HIS A 220 -10.29 26.84 16.65
CA HIS A 220 -10.81 27.06 17.99
C HIS A 220 -12.09 27.90 17.93
N TRP A 221 -12.81 27.95 19.06
CA TRP A 221 -13.90 28.88 19.28
C TRP A 221 -13.37 30.16 19.94
N ASN A 222 -13.95 31.31 19.56
CA ASN A 222 -13.60 32.65 20.01
C ASN A 222 -12.12 33.01 19.74
N SER A 223 -11.63 34.12 20.28
CA SER A 223 -10.19 34.46 20.24
C SER A 223 -9.34 33.64 21.23
N ASP A 224 -9.93 32.63 21.87
CA ASP A 224 -9.29 31.80 22.88
C ASP A 224 -8.78 30.49 22.27
N THR A 225 -7.46 30.41 22.07
CA THR A 225 -6.80 29.24 21.49
C THR A 225 -6.90 27.97 22.35
N SER A 226 -7.38 28.06 23.60
CA SER A 226 -7.62 26.88 24.45
C SER A 226 -8.96 26.20 24.19
N GLN A 227 -9.91 26.87 23.52
CA GLN A 227 -11.24 26.35 23.22
C GLN A 227 -11.28 25.58 21.91
N THR A 228 -10.57 24.45 21.86
CA THR A 228 -10.44 23.60 20.65
C THR A 228 -11.48 22.47 20.57
N LYS A 229 -12.30 22.29 21.60
CA LYS A 229 -13.31 21.23 21.65
C LYS A 229 -14.42 21.49 20.63
N ASN A 230 -14.62 20.56 19.69
CA ASN A 230 -15.68 20.61 18.69
C ASN A 230 -16.41 19.26 18.68
N PRO A 231 -17.73 19.20 18.97
CA PRO A 231 -18.64 20.32 19.25
C PRO A 231 -18.41 21.01 20.61
N GLN A 232 -18.81 22.29 20.70
CA GLN A 232 -18.82 23.11 21.91
C GLN A 232 -20.24 23.27 22.46
N VAL A 233 -20.38 23.19 23.78
CA VAL A 233 -21.66 23.39 24.48
C VAL A 233 -21.67 24.76 25.15
N VAL A 234 -22.72 25.53 24.93
CA VAL A 234 -22.91 26.90 25.43
C VAL A 234 -24.22 26.97 26.21
N THR A 235 -24.22 27.62 27.37
CA THR A 235 -25.43 27.87 28.17
C THR A 235 -25.79 29.35 28.09
N VAL A 236 -26.91 29.67 27.44
CA VAL A 236 -27.33 31.05 27.17
C VAL A 236 -28.02 31.64 28.40
N ASN A 237 -27.26 32.31 29.26
CA ASN A 237 -27.74 33.00 30.47
C ASN A 237 -27.60 34.53 30.40
N LYS A 238 -27.04 35.05 29.30
CA LYS A 238 -26.84 36.45 28.99
C LYS A 238 -26.64 36.59 27.46
N PRO A 239 -26.59 37.80 26.88
CA PRO A 239 -26.18 37.96 25.50
C PRO A 239 -24.78 37.38 25.29
N GLU A 240 -24.63 36.44 24.35
CA GLU A 240 -23.34 35.82 24.05
C GLU A 240 -23.04 35.88 22.55
N THR A 241 -21.77 36.10 22.23
CA THR A 241 -21.24 36.03 20.86
C THR A 241 -20.18 34.94 20.84
N ILE A 242 -20.36 33.95 19.97
CA ILE A 242 -19.43 32.85 19.76
C ILE A 242 -18.91 32.90 18.33
N GLN A 243 -17.60 32.93 18.16
CA GLN A 243 -16.96 32.90 16.83
C GLN A 243 -16.34 31.53 16.58
N ALA A 244 -16.62 30.87 15.46
CA ALA A 244 -15.83 29.73 15.00
C ALA A 244 -14.69 30.21 14.12
N VAL A 245 -13.45 29.87 14.48
CA VAL A 245 -12.27 30.23 13.69
C VAL A 245 -11.78 29.01 12.92
N PHE A 246 -11.79 29.11 11.60
CA PHE A 246 -11.22 28.14 10.68
C PHE A 246 -9.92 28.67 10.09
N LYS A 247 -8.99 27.76 9.77
CA LYS A 247 -7.77 28.08 9.02
C LYS A 247 -7.68 27.22 7.77
N LYS A 248 -6.94 27.67 6.75
CA LYS A 248 -6.67 26.85 5.57
C LYS A 248 -5.91 25.59 5.97
N ASP A 249 -6.27 24.46 5.36
CA ASP A 249 -5.50 23.22 5.44
C ASP A 249 -4.28 23.36 4.54
N GLU A 250 -3.10 23.58 5.14
CA GLU A 250 -1.86 23.80 4.41
C GLU A 250 -1.05 22.50 4.28
N PRO A 251 -0.28 22.33 3.19
CA PRO A 251 0.61 21.19 3.05
C PRO A 251 1.82 21.36 3.99
N ILE A 252 2.06 20.37 4.84
CA ILE A 252 3.16 20.33 5.84
C ILE A 252 4.28 19.36 5.49
N GLY A 253 4.05 18.47 4.53
CA GLY A 253 5.02 17.45 4.16
C GLY A 253 4.87 16.99 2.71
N MET A 254 5.85 16.21 2.28
CA MET A 254 5.87 15.58 0.97
C MET A 254 6.28 14.11 1.11
N ASP A 255 5.60 13.26 0.37
CA ASP A 255 5.86 11.83 0.22
C ASP A 255 6.28 11.56 -1.23
N VAL A 256 7.33 10.76 -1.42
CA VAL A 256 7.85 10.37 -2.74
C VAL A 256 7.98 8.86 -2.76
N SER A 257 7.25 8.21 -3.66
CA SER A 257 7.23 6.74 -3.79
C SER A 257 7.66 6.30 -5.20
N GLY A 258 7.99 5.02 -5.36
CA GLY A 258 8.52 4.44 -6.61
C GLY A 258 10.06 4.39 -6.68
N LEU A 259 10.73 4.69 -5.57
CA LEU A 259 12.19 4.75 -5.43
C LEU A 259 12.69 4.08 -4.14
N ASP A 260 11.98 3.06 -3.69
CA ASP A 260 12.17 2.34 -2.43
C ASP A 260 13.16 1.16 -2.53
N GLN A 261 13.77 0.98 -3.69
CA GLN A 261 14.74 -0.09 -3.99
C GLN A 261 15.97 0.45 -4.72
N ASP A 262 17.02 -0.38 -4.79
CA ASP A 262 18.15 -0.14 -5.69
C ASP A 262 17.62 -0.06 -7.13
N LEU A 263 18.02 0.99 -7.83
CA LEU A 263 17.73 1.17 -9.24
C LEU A 263 18.71 0.32 -10.06
N ILE A 264 18.31 -0.15 -11.23
CA ILE A 264 19.10 -1.01 -12.09
C ILE A 264 19.30 -0.27 -13.41
N ILE A 265 20.54 -0.16 -13.88
CA ILE A 265 20.82 0.48 -15.18
C ILE A 265 19.94 -0.14 -16.27
N SER A 266 19.46 0.69 -17.19
CA SER A 266 18.52 0.36 -18.26
C SER A 266 17.06 0.17 -17.83
N HIS A 267 16.73 0.26 -16.54
CA HIS A 267 15.36 0.18 -16.06
C HIS A 267 14.76 1.57 -15.82
N GLU A 268 13.47 1.68 -16.11
CA GLU A 268 12.66 2.87 -15.88
C GLU A 268 11.90 2.77 -14.56
N TYR A 269 11.87 3.88 -13.82
CA TYR A 269 11.28 3.97 -12.48
C TYR A 269 10.23 5.08 -12.46
N PRO A 270 8.95 4.71 -12.59
CA PRO A 270 7.86 5.66 -12.41
C PRO A 270 7.76 6.05 -10.93
N ILE A 271 7.54 7.34 -10.68
CA ILE A 271 7.45 7.90 -9.33
C ILE A 271 6.10 8.57 -9.09
N THR A 272 5.74 8.68 -7.82
CA THR A 272 4.56 9.44 -7.39
C THR A 272 4.97 10.41 -6.29
N VAL A 273 4.49 11.65 -6.39
CA VAL A 273 4.71 12.70 -5.38
C VAL A 273 3.37 13.09 -4.78
N LYS A 274 3.26 13.02 -3.46
CA LYS A 274 2.06 13.41 -2.70
C LYS A 274 2.40 14.50 -1.68
N LEU A 275 1.58 15.53 -1.59
CA LEU A 275 1.63 16.48 -0.48
C LEU A 275 0.82 15.95 0.70
N ILE A 276 1.38 16.09 1.90
CA ILE A 276 0.75 15.73 3.17
C ILE A 276 0.24 17.01 3.82
N TYR A 277 -1.06 17.11 4.03
CA TYR A 277 -1.74 18.26 4.63
C TYR A 277 -1.82 18.13 6.16
N GLU A 278 -2.05 19.24 6.87
CA GLU A 278 -2.22 19.26 8.33
C GLU A 278 -3.34 18.33 8.80
N SER A 279 -4.39 18.18 7.98
CA SER A 279 -5.47 17.21 8.19
C SER A 279 -5.03 15.75 8.16
N GLY A 280 -3.82 15.46 7.70
CA GLY A 280 -3.34 14.11 7.38
C GLY A 280 -3.74 13.65 5.97
N LYS A 281 -4.52 14.45 5.21
CA LYS A 281 -4.88 14.14 3.82
C LYS A 281 -3.61 14.09 2.97
N LYS A 282 -3.48 13.04 2.14
CA LYS A 282 -2.43 12.92 1.13
C LYS A 282 -3.01 13.19 -0.26
N VAL A 283 -2.46 14.17 -0.97
CA VAL A 283 -2.93 14.56 -2.31
C VAL A 283 -1.78 14.40 -3.30
N GLU A 284 -2.00 13.59 -4.33
CA GLU A 284 -1.06 13.47 -5.45
C GLU A 284 -1.01 14.77 -6.24
N VAL A 285 0.20 15.22 -6.56
CA VAL A 285 0.40 16.49 -7.26
C VAL A 285 0.85 16.28 -8.71
N PRO A 286 0.35 17.08 -9.66
CA PRO A 286 0.80 17.07 -11.04
C PRO A 286 2.30 17.36 -11.19
N THR A 287 2.88 16.95 -12.32
CA THR A 287 4.30 17.16 -12.66
C THR A 287 4.76 18.60 -12.58
N ASP A 288 3.88 19.54 -12.89
CA ASP A 288 4.23 20.96 -12.96
C ASP A 288 4.22 21.61 -11.57
N SER A 289 3.71 20.90 -10.56
CA SER A 289 3.63 21.37 -9.18
C SER A 289 4.89 21.08 -8.36
N PHE A 290 5.90 20.40 -8.92
CA PHE A 290 7.17 20.16 -8.25
C PHE A 290 8.38 20.22 -9.19
N VAL A 291 9.56 20.35 -8.57
CA VAL A 291 10.87 20.34 -9.23
C VAL A 291 11.72 19.23 -8.62
N VAL A 292 12.49 18.55 -9.47
CA VAL A 292 13.47 17.52 -9.07
C VAL A 292 14.85 18.02 -9.44
N ASN A 293 15.76 18.08 -8.47
CA ASN A 293 17.14 18.48 -8.68
C ASN A 293 18.10 17.44 -8.10
N TYR A 294 19.26 17.28 -8.74
CA TYR A 294 20.39 16.57 -8.15
C TYR A 294 20.95 17.37 -6.98
N VAL A 295 21.18 16.70 -5.87
CA VAL A 295 21.94 17.24 -4.73
C VAL A 295 23.38 16.74 -4.79
N ALA A 296 23.56 15.44 -5.07
CA ALA A 296 24.85 14.80 -5.18
C ALA A 296 24.76 13.57 -6.09
N GLY A 297 25.87 13.26 -6.77
CA GLY A 297 25.98 12.14 -7.68
C GLY A 297 25.30 12.37 -9.04
N ASP A 298 25.55 11.42 -9.92
CA ASP A 298 24.89 11.21 -11.20
C ASP A 298 24.51 9.72 -11.27
N GLY A 299 23.59 9.32 -12.14
CA GLY A 299 23.18 7.91 -12.20
C GLY A 299 21.84 7.66 -12.86
N ILE A 300 21.03 8.70 -13.03
CA ILE A 300 19.76 8.62 -13.75
C ILE A 300 19.72 9.66 -14.89
N ALA A 301 18.88 9.42 -15.88
CA ALA A 301 18.40 10.41 -16.83
C ALA A 301 16.94 10.71 -16.47
N ILE A 302 16.62 11.98 -16.28
CA ILE A 302 15.24 12.43 -16.06
C ILE A 302 14.57 12.48 -17.44
N ARG A 303 13.89 11.38 -17.83
CA ARG A 303 13.15 11.32 -19.10
C ARG A 303 11.95 12.27 -19.05
N ASN A 304 11.24 12.24 -17.93
CA ASN A 304 10.29 13.26 -17.52
C ASN A 304 10.27 13.34 -15.98
N LYS A 305 9.52 14.29 -15.40
CA LYS A 305 9.48 14.47 -13.93
C LYS A 305 8.84 13.31 -13.15
N LEU A 306 8.20 12.34 -13.81
CA LEU A 306 7.58 11.17 -13.19
C LEU A 306 8.28 9.85 -13.54
N ASN A 307 9.27 9.85 -14.42
CA ASN A 307 9.90 8.61 -14.85
C ASN A 307 11.40 8.82 -15.02
N PHE A 308 12.17 8.08 -14.23
CA PHE A 308 13.62 8.14 -14.22
C PHE A 308 14.19 6.88 -14.85
N LEU A 309 15.14 7.06 -15.77
CA LEU A 309 15.90 5.95 -16.32
C LEU A 309 17.24 5.87 -15.61
N ALA A 310 17.62 4.72 -15.07
CA ALA A 310 18.96 4.52 -14.54
C ALA A 310 19.99 4.31 -15.67
N ILE A 311 21.11 5.03 -15.60
CA ILE A 311 22.11 5.10 -16.70
C ILE A 311 23.53 4.77 -16.25
N LYS A 312 23.85 4.88 -14.95
CA LYS A 312 25.21 4.72 -14.43
C LYS A 312 25.18 4.31 -12.97
N ARG A 313 26.08 3.42 -12.55
CA ARG A 313 26.15 2.92 -11.17
C ARG A 313 26.62 3.99 -10.22
N GLY A 314 26.16 3.91 -8.98
CA GLY A 314 26.62 4.79 -7.90
C GLY A 314 25.50 5.20 -6.97
N ASN A 315 25.85 6.04 -6.00
CA ASN A 315 24.90 6.61 -5.07
C ASN A 315 24.55 8.03 -5.52
N LEU A 316 23.27 8.39 -5.52
CA LEU A 316 22.81 9.74 -5.78
C LEU A 316 21.79 10.21 -4.75
N THR A 317 21.63 11.52 -4.66
CA THR A 317 20.61 12.14 -3.80
C THR A 317 19.81 13.12 -4.64
N LEU A 318 18.49 12.91 -4.69
CA LEU A 318 17.54 13.80 -5.34
C LEU A 318 16.85 14.67 -4.30
N ARG A 319 16.55 15.91 -4.68
CA ARG A 319 15.67 16.81 -3.91
C ARG A 319 14.44 17.12 -4.72
N PHE A 320 13.29 16.78 -4.14
CA PHE A 320 11.96 17.15 -4.61
C PHE A 320 11.53 18.41 -3.88
N THR A 321 11.07 19.42 -4.61
CA THR A 321 10.61 20.70 -4.03
C THR A 321 9.24 21.07 -4.61
N SER A 322 8.29 21.46 -3.75
CA SER A 322 6.98 21.98 -4.14
C SER A 322 6.60 23.12 -3.20
N GLY A 323 6.50 24.34 -3.72
CA GLY A 323 6.35 25.54 -2.90
C GLY A 323 7.49 25.68 -1.89
N LYS A 324 7.16 25.69 -0.59
CA LYS A 324 8.13 25.77 0.52
C LYS A 324 8.59 24.39 1.02
N LEU A 325 7.97 23.31 0.54
CA LEU A 325 8.26 21.95 0.98
C LEU A 325 9.41 21.36 0.18
N SER A 326 10.24 20.56 0.85
CA SER A 326 11.38 19.87 0.26
C SER A 326 11.55 18.49 0.86
N LYS A 327 11.85 17.49 0.03
CA LYS A 327 12.17 16.12 0.44
C LYS A 327 13.41 15.63 -0.30
N GLN A 328 14.37 15.09 0.44
CA GLN A 328 15.51 14.40 -0.16
C GLN A 328 15.27 12.89 -0.19
N VAL A 329 15.68 12.25 -1.28
CA VAL A 329 15.63 10.80 -1.48
C VAL A 329 17.04 10.33 -1.84
N PHE A 330 17.53 9.35 -1.09
CA PHE A 330 18.84 8.74 -1.29
C PHE A 330 18.66 7.45 -2.09
N LEU A 331 19.41 7.30 -3.17
CA LEU A 331 19.27 6.20 -4.11
C LEU A 331 20.62 5.55 -4.38
N ARG A 332 20.57 4.27 -4.69
CA ARG A 332 21.69 3.52 -5.25
C ARG A 332 21.28 2.96 -6.61
N VAL A 333 22.17 3.10 -7.58
CA VAL A 333 22.05 2.50 -8.90
C VAL A 333 23.05 1.36 -9.02
N SER A 334 22.55 0.16 -9.33
CA SER A 334 23.30 -1.08 -9.54
C SER A 334 23.65 -1.26 -11.02
N GLU A 335 24.88 -1.67 -11.29
CA GLU A 335 25.32 -2.13 -12.62
C GLU A 335 24.94 -3.58 -12.94
N ILE A 336 24.35 -4.31 -11.99
CA ILE A 336 23.96 -5.71 -12.12
C ILE A 336 22.44 -5.82 -12.07
N ASP A 337 21.90 -6.49 -13.08
CA ASP A 337 20.51 -6.93 -13.20
C ASP A 337 20.48 -8.46 -13.08
N ASP A 338 20.03 -8.99 -11.94
CA ASP A 338 19.71 -10.41 -11.74
C ASP A 338 18.32 -10.67 -12.33
N VAL A 339 18.31 -11.09 -13.60
CA VAL A 339 17.09 -11.18 -14.40
C VAL A 339 16.25 -12.34 -13.88
N SER A 340 15.18 -12.03 -13.16
CA SER A 340 14.28 -13.04 -12.59
C SER A 340 13.40 -13.74 -13.65
N GLN A 341 13.07 -13.04 -14.73
CA GLN A 341 12.24 -13.53 -15.82
C GLN A 341 13.02 -13.59 -17.14
N PHE A 342 13.35 -14.81 -17.56
CA PHE A 342 13.96 -15.15 -18.84
C PHE A 342 13.33 -16.42 -19.41
N ASP A 343 13.66 -16.73 -20.67
CA ASP A 343 13.02 -17.77 -21.48
C ASP A 343 13.01 -19.15 -20.80
N GLU A 344 11.84 -19.78 -20.75
CA GLU A 344 11.62 -21.05 -20.05
C GLU A 344 12.42 -22.21 -20.67
N PHE A 345 12.71 -22.13 -21.97
CA PHE A 345 13.56 -23.12 -22.64
C PHE A 345 14.94 -23.16 -21.97
N LEU A 346 15.53 -22.02 -21.61
CA LEU A 346 16.84 -21.98 -20.95
C LEU A 346 16.81 -22.58 -19.53
N LYS A 347 15.67 -22.48 -18.83
CA LYS A 347 15.47 -23.01 -17.48
C LYS A 347 15.23 -24.51 -17.44
N THR A 348 14.83 -25.09 -18.56
CA THR A 348 14.37 -26.48 -18.62
C THR A 348 15.42 -27.39 -19.28
N PRO A 349 16.02 -28.35 -18.56
CA PRO A 349 16.88 -29.38 -19.15
C PRO A 349 16.15 -30.18 -20.23
N ALA A 350 16.87 -30.65 -21.25
CA ALA A 350 16.30 -31.56 -22.22
C ALA A 350 15.70 -32.81 -21.55
N ALA A 351 14.48 -33.18 -21.97
CA ALA A 351 13.77 -34.30 -21.40
C ALA A 351 14.56 -35.61 -21.54
N GLY A 352 14.68 -36.32 -20.41
CA GLY A 352 15.40 -37.59 -20.33
C GLY A 352 16.92 -37.47 -20.35
N ALA A 353 17.48 -36.27 -20.17
CA ALA A 353 18.91 -36.12 -19.96
C ALA A 353 19.39 -36.93 -18.74
N SER A 354 20.57 -37.55 -18.87
CA SER A 354 21.16 -38.40 -17.82
C SER A 354 21.75 -37.58 -16.68
N VAL A 355 22.25 -36.37 -16.98
CA VAL A 355 22.72 -35.40 -15.98
C VAL A 355 22.18 -34.00 -16.25
N GLU A 356 21.92 -33.26 -15.18
CA GLU A 356 21.62 -31.83 -15.24
C GLU A 356 22.93 -31.03 -15.12
N ILE A 357 23.12 -30.05 -16.01
CA ILE A 357 24.29 -29.17 -16.03
C ILE A 357 23.83 -27.75 -15.66
N PRO A 358 24.06 -27.30 -14.42
CA PRO A 358 23.71 -25.94 -14.02
C PRO A 358 24.66 -24.92 -14.66
N VAL A 359 24.07 -23.89 -15.25
CA VAL A 359 24.75 -22.85 -16.03
C VAL A 359 24.37 -21.47 -15.51
N VAL A 360 25.33 -20.56 -15.47
CA VAL A 360 25.08 -19.12 -15.26
C VAL A 360 25.28 -18.39 -16.57
N VAL A 361 24.33 -17.55 -16.96
CA VAL A 361 24.46 -16.63 -18.09
C VAL A 361 24.87 -15.25 -17.57
N ILE A 362 25.85 -14.63 -18.21
CA ILE A 362 26.26 -13.25 -17.96
C ILE A 362 26.36 -12.53 -19.30
N ASN A 363 25.72 -11.38 -19.44
CA ASN A 363 25.85 -10.53 -20.63
C ASN A 363 26.43 -9.18 -20.23
N PHE A 364 27.55 -8.78 -20.84
CA PHE A 364 28.07 -7.43 -20.70
C PHE A 364 27.48 -6.52 -21.79
N LEU A 365 26.68 -5.55 -21.36
CA LEU A 365 25.90 -4.66 -22.21
C LEU A 365 26.17 -3.20 -21.80
N PRO A 366 27.35 -2.64 -22.10
CA PRO A 366 27.70 -1.29 -21.68
C PRO A 366 26.79 -0.25 -22.32
N THR A 367 26.42 0.76 -21.55
CA THR A 367 25.58 1.87 -22.00
C THR A 367 26.02 3.19 -21.37
N ILE A 368 25.78 4.30 -22.06
CA ILE A 368 25.99 5.66 -21.53
C ILE A 368 24.67 6.38 -21.23
N ASP A 369 23.57 5.91 -21.81
CA ASP A 369 22.26 6.58 -21.79
C ASP A 369 21.14 5.70 -21.23
N GLY A 370 21.47 4.47 -20.81
CA GLY A 370 20.54 3.47 -20.28
C GLY A 370 19.63 2.84 -21.34
N TYR A 371 19.80 3.14 -22.62
CA TYR A 371 18.88 2.69 -23.67
C TYR A 371 19.60 2.05 -24.86
N ASN A 372 20.66 2.69 -25.34
CA ASN A 372 21.47 2.20 -26.45
C ASN A 372 22.68 1.42 -25.93
N LEU A 373 23.07 0.38 -26.68
CA LEU A 373 24.36 -0.26 -26.50
C LEU A 373 25.46 0.72 -26.91
N ASP A 374 26.49 0.87 -26.09
CA ASP A 374 27.55 1.85 -26.34
C ASP A 374 28.53 1.32 -27.39
N MET A 375 28.46 1.81 -28.63
CA MET A 375 29.35 1.39 -29.73
C MET A 375 30.83 1.67 -29.47
N MET A 376 31.17 2.60 -28.58
CA MET A 376 32.56 2.85 -28.21
C MET A 376 33.14 1.70 -27.38
N ARG A 377 32.30 1.01 -26.59
CA ARG A 377 32.69 -0.13 -25.73
C ARG A 377 32.24 -1.47 -26.26
N ALA A 378 31.12 -1.56 -26.94
CA ALA A 378 30.51 -2.79 -27.44
C ALA A 378 30.01 -2.53 -28.88
N PRO A 379 30.92 -2.44 -29.86
CA PRO A 379 30.52 -2.45 -31.27
C PRO A 379 29.64 -3.68 -31.52
N ASP A 380 28.48 -3.56 -32.14
CA ASP A 380 27.46 -4.61 -32.10
C ASP A 380 27.48 -5.62 -33.26
N ASP A 381 28.33 -5.39 -34.24
CA ASP A 381 28.43 -6.19 -35.46
C ASP A 381 29.88 -6.25 -35.94
N TYR A 382 30.25 -7.36 -36.58
CA TYR A 382 31.63 -7.61 -37.02
C TYR A 382 32.02 -6.77 -38.25
N TRP A 383 31.08 -6.57 -39.18
CA TRP A 383 31.33 -5.92 -40.47
C TRP A 383 30.90 -4.47 -40.48
N THR A 384 29.69 -4.18 -39.98
CA THR A 384 29.11 -2.84 -40.05
C THR A 384 28.28 -2.58 -38.80
N LEU A 385 28.63 -1.54 -38.04
CA LEU A 385 27.89 -1.13 -36.84
C LEU A 385 26.41 -0.90 -37.13
N ARG A 386 25.56 -1.48 -36.29
CA ARG A 386 24.10 -1.41 -36.41
C ARG A 386 23.46 -0.46 -35.40
N ASN A 387 24.20 -0.07 -34.36
CA ASN A 387 23.73 0.83 -33.29
C ASN A 387 22.50 0.29 -32.56
N SER A 388 22.56 -0.98 -32.18
CA SER A 388 21.47 -1.69 -31.50
C SER A 388 21.12 -1.04 -30.16
N THR A 389 19.84 -1.04 -29.83
CA THR A 389 19.39 -0.78 -28.46
C THR A 389 19.79 -1.93 -27.52
N LEU A 390 19.77 -1.69 -26.22
CA LEU A 390 19.99 -2.75 -25.22
C LEU A 390 18.94 -3.87 -25.33
N ALA A 391 17.69 -3.51 -25.64
CA ALA A 391 16.61 -4.48 -25.83
C ALA A 391 16.86 -5.39 -27.03
N GLU A 392 17.29 -4.81 -28.16
CA GLU A 392 17.66 -5.53 -29.38
C GLU A 392 18.86 -6.47 -29.15
N ALA A 393 19.91 -5.98 -28.47
CA ALA A 393 21.06 -6.81 -28.11
C ALA A 393 20.66 -7.99 -27.20
N LYS A 394 19.83 -7.75 -26.16
CA LYS A 394 19.30 -8.80 -25.28
C LYS A 394 18.49 -9.84 -26.05
N GLN A 395 17.65 -9.41 -27.00
CA GLN A 395 16.85 -10.32 -27.84
C GLN A 395 17.74 -11.21 -28.70
N ARG A 396 18.73 -10.63 -29.40
CA ARG A 396 19.70 -11.37 -30.20
C ARG A 396 20.40 -12.43 -29.35
N ILE A 397 20.96 -12.02 -28.22
CA ILE A 397 21.69 -12.91 -27.31
C ILE A 397 20.78 -14.05 -26.83
N MET A 398 19.56 -13.75 -26.40
CA MET A 398 18.60 -14.75 -25.93
C MET A 398 18.37 -15.85 -26.98
N GLY A 399 18.18 -15.47 -28.24
CA GLY A 399 18.03 -16.42 -29.34
C GLY A 399 19.27 -17.28 -29.58
N GLU A 400 20.46 -16.68 -29.58
CA GLU A 400 21.73 -17.41 -29.74
C GLU A 400 21.99 -18.38 -28.57
N LEU A 401 21.64 -18.01 -27.34
CA LEU A 401 21.79 -18.89 -26.17
C LEU A 401 20.83 -20.08 -26.22
N LYS A 402 19.61 -19.90 -26.74
CA LYS A 402 18.67 -21.02 -26.96
C LYS A 402 19.21 -22.01 -28.00
N LEU A 403 19.75 -21.51 -29.10
CA LEU A 403 20.40 -22.34 -30.11
C LEU A 403 21.64 -23.04 -29.56
N THR A 404 22.45 -22.32 -28.77
CA THR A 404 23.62 -22.87 -28.07
C THR A 404 23.22 -24.03 -27.16
N LYS A 405 22.23 -23.82 -26.28
CA LYS A 405 21.66 -24.86 -25.42
C LYS A 405 21.20 -26.08 -26.22
N PHE A 406 20.38 -25.86 -27.25
CA PHE A 406 19.91 -26.94 -28.09
C PHE A 406 21.07 -27.73 -28.71
N GLY A 407 22.06 -27.05 -29.28
CA GLY A 407 23.20 -27.69 -29.93
C GLY A 407 24.04 -28.54 -28.98
N ILE A 408 24.19 -28.11 -27.73
CA ILE A 408 24.87 -28.90 -26.69
C ILE A 408 24.08 -30.16 -26.36
N GLU A 409 22.82 -30.02 -26.01
CA GLU A 409 21.98 -31.16 -25.61
C GLU A 409 21.84 -32.15 -26.76
N GLU A 410 21.62 -31.66 -27.98
CA GLU A 410 21.53 -32.49 -29.17
C GLU A 410 22.87 -33.15 -29.52
N GLY A 411 23.99 -32.46 -29.36
CA GLY A 411 25.33 -33.02 -29.59
C GLY A 411 25.69 -34.14 -28.60
N THR A 412 25.20 -34.09 -27.37
CA THR A 412 25.45 -35.18 -26.39
C THR A 412 24.56 -36.42 -26.58
N ARG A 413 23.72 -36.47 -27.61
CA ARG A 413 22.99 -37.69 -28.00
C ARG A 413 23.93 -38.59 -28.78
N PHE A 414 24.60 -39.51 -28.10
CA PHE A 414 25.49 -40.45 -28.78
C PHE A 414 24.76 -41.25 -29.85
N ARG A 415 25.25 -41.16 -31.10
CA ARG A 415 24.74 -41.87 -32.26
C ARG A 415 25.92 -42.65 -32.85
N GLN A 416 25.98 -43.94 -32.57
CA GLN A 416 26.60 -44.86 -33.53
C GLN A 416 25.65 -44.85 -34.73
N PHE A 417 25.91 -44.00 -35.73
CA PHE A 417 24.99 -43.55 -36.81
C PHE A 417 24.36 -44.66 -37.67
N THR A 418 24.54 -45.92 -37.31
CA THR A 418 23.91 -47.11 -37.87
C THR A 418 22.47 -47.35 -37.40
N SER A 419 22.00 -46.61 -36.38
CA SER A 419 20.62 -46.71 -35.88
C SER A 419 19.82 -45.43 -36.11
N ASN A 420 18.58 -45.59 -36.59
CA ASN A 420 17.61 -44.49 -36.70
C ASN A 420 16.89 -44.21 -35.37
N ALA A 421 17.15 -44.99 -34.32
CA ALA A 421 16.54 -44.77 -33.01
C ALA A 421 17.12 -43.50 -32.36
N ARG A 422 16.24 -42.59 -31.95
CA ARG A 422 16.66 -41.37 -31.25
C ARG A 422 17.10 -41.71 -29.83
N VAL A 423 18.38 -41.52 -29.54
CA VAL A 423 18.96 -41.70 -28.20
C VAL A 423 18.71 -40.44 -27.35
N LYS A 424 18.56 -40.61 -26.03
CA LYS A 424 18.44 -39.51 -25.06
C LYS A 424 19.75 -38.70 -24.99
N PRO A 425 19.71 -37.39 -24.66
CA PRO A 425 20.94 -36.63 -24.51
C PRO A 425 21.63 -37.02 -23.21
N TYR A 426 22.95 -36.98 -23.15
CA TYR A 426 23.62 -37.18 -21.86
C TYR A 426 23.44 -35.95 -20.96
N ALA A 427 23.69 -34.76 -21.50
CA ALA A 427 23.62 -33.51 -20.76
C ALA A 427 22.28 -32.78 -21.00
N GLY A 428 21.68 -32.33 -19.91
CA GLY A 428 20.54 -31.42 -19.91
C GLY A 428 20.97 -30.09 -19.30
N ILE A 429 21.02 -29.05 -20.11
CA ILE A 429 21.47 -27.72 -19.67
C ILE A 429 20.35 -27.02 -18.90
N LYS A 430 20.70 -26.43 -17.74
CA LYS A 430 19.80 -25.61 -16.93
C LYS A 430 20.44 -24.29 -16.58
N VAL A 431 19.92 -23.20 -17.14
CA VAL A 431 20.33 -21.86 -16.72
C VAL A 431 19.69 -21.57 -15.36
N VAL A 432 20.51 -21.52 -14.31
CA VAL A 432 20.07 -21.27 -12.92
C VAL A 432 20.10 -19.78 -12.54
N LYS A 433 20.95 -18.99 -13.21
CA LYS A 433 21.02 -17.54 -13.07
C LYS A 433 21.29 -16.87 -14.41
N TYR A 434 20.71 -15.70 -14.59
CA TYR A 434 20.84 -14.89 -15.79
C TYR A 434 21.11 -13.44 -15.40
N PHE A 435 22.29 -12.93 -15.73
CA PHE A 435 22.72 -11.59 -15.37
C PHE A 435 22.89 -10.72 -16.62
N ASN A 436 22.36 -9.50 -16.57
CA ASN A 436 22.87 -8.42 -17.43
C ASN A 436 23.75 -7.52 -16.58
N VAL A 437 24.93 -7.18 -17.10
CA VAL A 437 25.91 -6.34 -16.43
C VAL A 437 26.24 -5.16 -17.34
N TYR A 438 26.14 -3.95 -16.82
CA TYR A 438 26.29 -2.73 -17.63
C TYR A 438 27.64 -2.03 -17.42
N GLU A 439 28.33 -2.33 -16.32
CA GLU A 439 29.66 -1.82 -16.01
C GLU A 439 30.53 -2.94 -15.44
N VAL A 440 31.77 -3.05 -15.92
CA VAL A 440 32.74 -4.06 -15.48
C VAL A 440 34.11 -3.42 -15.37
N GLU A 441 34.90 -3.92 -14.43
CA GLU A 441 36.33 -3.62 -14.35
C GLU A 441 37.10 -4.45 -15.38
N LEU A 442 38.13 -3.84 -16.00
CA LEU A 442 39.02 -4.50 -16.94
C LEU A 442 40.42 -4.61 -16.35
N VAL A 443 41.09 -5.73 -16.62
CA VAL A 443 42.47 -6.00 -16.20
C VAL A 443 43.35 -6.33 -17.41
N GLN A 444 44.65 -6.16 -17.24
CA GLN A 444 45.63 -6.55 -18.24
C GLN A 444 45.62 -8.09 -18.41
N TRP A 445 45.51 -8.54 -19.65
CA TRP A 445 45.62 -9.93 -20.07
C TRP A 445 46.91 -10.12 -20.89
N VAL A 446 46.99 -11.17 -21.72
CA VAL A 446 48.17 -11.47 -22.55
C VAL A 446 48.39 -10.43 -23.66
N ASN A 447 49.63 -10.31 -24.13
CA ASN A 447 50.01 -9.49 -25.30
C ASN A 447 49.50 -8.02 -25.25
N ASN A 448 49.49 -7.41 -24.06
CA ASN A 448 48.98 -6.06 -23.81
C ASN A 448 47.47 -5.86 -24.08
N GLN A 449 46.69 -6.91 -24.34
CA GLN A 449 45.23 -6.85 -24.46
C GLN A 449 44.54 -6.83 -23.08
N LYS A 450 43.39 -6.17 -22.95
CA LYS A 450 42.59 -6.18 -21.71
C LYS A 450 41.52 -7.28 -21.73
N THR A 451 41.13 -7.76 -20.56
CA THR A 451 39.98 -8.66 -20.38
C THR A 451 39.18 -8.28 -19.14
N ILE A 452 38.06 -8.97 -18.89
CA ILE A 452 37.20 -8.77 -17.72
C ILE A 452 37.94 -9.13 -16.44
N ASP A 453 37.84 -8.30 -15.41
CA ASP A 453 38.23 -8.69 -14.05
C ASP A 453 37.21 -9.66 -13.45
N TYR A 454 37.41 -10.95 -13.73
CA TYR A 454 36.52 -12.00 -13.22
C TYR A 454 36.46 -12.04 -11.70
N LYS A 455 37.54 -11.69 -10.98
CA LYS A 455 37.54 -11.75 -9.50
C LYS A 455 36.59 -10.71 -8.94
N THR A 456 36.70 -9.47 -9.41
CA THR A 456 35.82 -8.38 -8.98
C THR A 456 34.37 -8.66 -9.37
N LEU A 457 34.14 -9.07 -10.62
CA LEU A 457 32.78 -9.35 -11.11
C LEU A 457 32.14 -10.54 -10.39
N PHE A 458 32.84 -11.67 -10.26
CA PHE A 458 32.27 -12.89 -9.67
C PHE A 458 32.02 -12.76 -8.17
N ALA A 459 32.77 -11.90 -7.47
CA ALA A 459 32.46 -11.53 -6.09
C ALA A 459 31.10 -10.81 -6.01
N LYS A 460 30.83 -9.84 -6.90
CA LYS A 460 29.55 -9.12 -6.96
C LYS A 460 28.38 -10.02 -7.34
N LEU A 461 28.60 -10.98 -8.23
CA LEU A 461 27.58 -11.95 -8.67
C LEU A 461 27.39 -13.14 -7.71
N ASN A 462 28.11 -13.17 -6.59
CA ASN A 462 28.11 -14.28 -5.63
C ASN A 462 28.40 -15.65 -6.29
N MET A 463 29.33 -15.69 -7.26
CA MET A 463 29.64 -16.90 -8.01
C MET A 463 30.18 -18.04 -7.14
N LYS A 464 30.82 -17.70 -6.00
CA LYS A 464 31.29 -18.70 -5.04
C LYS A 464 30.15 -19.58 -4.55
N ASP A 465 29.01 -19.00 -4.19
CA ASP A 465 27.83 -19.77 -3.77
C ASP A 465 27.24 -20.58 -4.93
N LEU A 466 27.15 -19.96 -6.11
CA LEU A 466 26.64 -20.61 -7.32
C LEU A 466 27.44 -21.87 -7.68
N VAL A 467 28.77 -21.81 -7.59
CA VAL A 467 29.65 -22.95 -7.89
C VAL A 467 29.67 -23.96 -6.74
N ASN A 468 29.92 -23.51 -5.50
CA ASN A 468 30.11 -24.43 -4.36
C ASN A 468 28.80 -25.11 -3.95
N ASN A 469 27.70 -24.36 -3.89
CA ASN A 469 26.46 -24.82 -3.28
C ASN A 469 25.38 -25.15 -4.31
N GLN A 470 25.36 -24.45 -5.45
CA GLN A 470 24.36 -24.67 -6.51
C GLN A 470 24.88 -25.52 -7.68
N GLY A 471 26.14 -25.97 -7.61
CA GLY A 471 26.72 -26.93 -8.55
C GLY A 471 26.91 -26.39 -9.96
N VAL A 472 27.06 -25.07 -10.12
CA VAL A 472 27.33 -24.44 -11.43
C VAL A 472 28.62 -25.00 -12.04
N LYS A 473 28.49 -25.56 -13.25
CA LYS A 473 29.58 -26.16 -14.02
C LYS A 473 30.05 -25.27 -15.17
N GLU A 474 29.17 -24.44 -15.71
CA GLU A 474 29.51 -23.53 -16.81
C GLU A 474 29.00 -22.12 -16.56
N VAL A 475 29.77 -21.15 -17.03
CA VAL A 475 29.38 -19.75 -17.14
C VAL A 475 29.40 -19.37 -18.61
N TRP A 476 28.26 -18.97 -19.16
CA TRP A 476 28.14 -18.47 -20.52
C TRP A 476 28.22 -16.96 -20.48
N PHE A 477 29.39 -16.42 -20.79
CA PHE A 477 29.62 -14.98 -20.76
C PHE A 477 29.56 -14.45 -22.19
N THR A 478 28.58 -13.62 -22.49
CA THR A 478 28.50 -12.91 -23.77
C THR A 478 29.03 -11.48 -23.63
N ILE A 479 30.00 -11.11 -24.47
CA ILE A 479 30.43 -9.71 -24.65
C ILE A 479 30.49 -9.37 -26.14
N PHE A 480 30.52 -8.08 -26.46
CA PHE A 480 30.90 -7.61 -27.78
C PHE A 480 32.38 -7.18 -27.77
N PRO A 481 33.33 -8.11 -28.05
CA PRO A 481 34.76 -7.82 -27.93
C PRO A 481 35.20 -6.67 -28.83
N LYS A 482 35.95 -5.72 -28.29
CA LYS A 482 36.47 -4.62 -29.10
C LYS A 482 37.89 -4.94 -29.54
N ASP A 483 38.08 -5.05 -30.85
CA ASP A 483 39.36 -5.33 -31.51
C ASP A 483 39.45 -4.58 -32.84
N ALA A 484 40.50 -4.82 -33.64
CA ALA A 484 40.69 -4.29 -34.98
C ALA A 484 39.73 -4.91 -36.02
N TYR A 485 38.46 -5.12 -35.65
CA TYR A 485 37.43 -5.61 -36.56
C TYR A 485 37.09 -4.60 -37.64
N PRO A 486 36.63 -5.05 -38.83
CA PRO A 486 36.24 -4.14 -39.91
C PRO A 486 35.22 -3.08 -39.46
N SER A 487 34.23 -3.45 -38.66
CA SER A 487 33.24 -2.50 -38.13
C SER A 487 33.83 -1.44 -37.22
N VAL A 488 34.91 -1.75 -36.50
CA VAL A 488 35.61 -0.83 -35.59
C VAL A 488 36.58 0.04 -36.38
N VAL A 489 37.45 -0.56 -37.19
CA VAL A 489 38.51 0.12 -37.96
C VAL A 489 37.92 1.12 -38.95
N ASN A 490 36.76 0.82 -39.54
CA ASN A 490 36.07 1.70 -40.48
C ASN A 490 35.09 2.69 -39.80
N SER A 491 35.12 2.79 -38.47
CA SER A 491 34.24 3.65 -37.68
C SER A 491 35.02 4.73 -36.92
N PRO A 492 34.35 5.77 -36.40
CA PRO A 492 34.99 6.75 -35.52
C PRO A 492 35.42 6.19 -34.16
N TYR A 493 35.14 4.93 -33.85
CA TYR A 493 35.43 4.31 -32.54
C TYR A 493 36.74 3.53 -32.49
N ASN A 494 37.59 3.66 -33.52
CA ASN A 494 38.87 2.97 -33.61
C ASN A 494 39.92 3.56 -32.64
N ASP A 495 39.91 3.10 -31.40
CA ASP A 495 40.94 3.40 -30.40
C ASP A 495 41.49 2.09 -29.79
N PRO A 496 42.70 1.64 -30.19
CA PRO A 496 43.34 0.45 -29.65
C PRO A 496 43.49 0.41 -28.12
N ASN A 497 43.54 1.55 -27.43
CA ASN A 497 43.66 1.57 -25.96
C ASN A 497 42.40 1.10 -25.23
N THR A 498 41.28 1.07 -25.95
CA THR A 498 39.97 0.63 -25.46
C THR A 498 39.64 -0.80 -25.88
N TYR A 499 40.53 -1.47 -26.61
CA TYR A 499 40.33 -2.85 -27.02
C TYR A 499 40.35 -3.79 -25.81
N TYR A 500 39.46 -4.77 -25.85
CA TYR A 500 39.36 -5.82 -24.86
C TYR A 500 38.70 -7.04 -25.50
N GLY A 501 39.04 -8.20 -24.97
CA GLY A 501 38.46 -9.46 -25.39
C GLY A 501 38.29 -10.40 -24.22
N MET A 502 37.98 -11.65 -24.53
CA MET A 502 38.01 -12.73 -23.56
C MET A 502 38.48 -14.02 -24.23
N PRO A 503 39.06 -14.95 -23.45
CA PRO A 503 39.37 -16.28 -23.95
C PRO A 503 38.12 -17.00 -24.45
N GLU A 504 38.28 -17.87 -25.45
CA GLU A 504 37.20 -18.73 -25.97
C GLU A 504 36.61 -19.61 -24.85
N SER A 505 37.51 -20.13 -24.01
CA SER A 505 37.22 -20.90 -22.81
C SER A 505 38.26 -20.60 -21.76
N ASN A 506 37.83 -20.54 -20.50
CA ASN A 506 38.69 -20.42 -19.34
C ASN A 506 38.19 -21.39 -18.26
N MET A 507 39.09 -22.09 -17.58
CA MET A 507 38.72 -23.17 -16.67
C MET A 507 39.34 -22.94 -15.30
N SER A 508 38.54 -23.03 -14.26
CA SER A 508 39.01 -23.01 -12.88
C SER A 508 38.73 -24.36 -12.24
N SER A 509 39.77 -24.98 -11.68
CA SER A 509 39.65 -26.26 -10.97
C SER A 509 40.53 -26.28 -9.72
N PRO A 510 40.00 -26.64 -8.54
CA PRO A 510 40.82 -26.86 -7.36
C PRO A 510 41.71 -28.10 -7.47
N LEU A 511 41.47 -28.98 -8.44
CA LEU A 511 42.16 -30.27 -8.58
C LEU A 511 43.21 -30.25 -9.70
N THR A 512 42.92 -29.59 -10.82
CA THR A 512 43.77 -29.62 -12.01
C THR A 512 44.34 -28.26 -12.40
N GLY A 513 43.90 -27.18 -11.75
CA GLY A 513 44.14 -25.82 -12.23
C GLY A 513 43.46 -25.57 -13.58
N ASP A 514 44.03 -24.67 -14.38
CA ASP A 514 43.47 -24.26 -15.66
C ASP A 514 43.90 -25.22 -16.80
N ILE A 515 42.93 -25.96 -17.33
CA ILE A 515 43.05 -26.88 -18.47
C ILE A 515 42.22 -26.35 -19.66
N SER A 516 42.06 -25.03 -19.75
CA SER A 516 41.37 -24.43 -20.89
C SER A 516 42.13 -24.63 -22.21
N ASN A 517 41.40 -24.43 -23.31
CA ASN A 517 42.01 -24.32 -24.65
C ASN A 517 42.74 -22.98 -24.85
N SER A 518 42.46 -21.98 -24.01
CA SER A 518 43.07 -20.66 -24.11
C SER A 518 44.39 -20.58 -23.33
N TYR A 519 44.95 -19.37 -23.22
CA TYR A 519 46.12 -19.13 -22.36
C TYR A 519 45.82 -19.55 -20.92
N ARG A 520 46.61 -20.52 -20.42
CA ARG A 520 46.41 -21.10 -19.10
C ARG A 520 47.01 -20.22 -18.01
N ILE A 521 46.21 -19.37 -17.39
CA ILE A 521 46.66 -18.39 -16.39
C ILE A 521 46.05 -18.76 -15.05
N SER A 522 46.85 -19.24 -14.11
CA SER A 522 46.35 -19.76 -12.82
C SER A 522 45.71 -18.71 -11.89
N THR A 523 45.64 -17.44 -12.30
CA THR A 523 45.19 -16.33 -11.46
C THR A 523 44.08 -15.49 -12.07
N ASP A 524 43.59 -15.80 -13.26
CA ASP A 524 42.58 -14.99 -13.95
C ASP A 524 41.14 -15.29 -13.47
N LEU A 525 40.83 -16.54 -13.14
CA LEU A 525 39.60 -16.95 -12.48
C LEU A 525 39.79 -17.20 -10.97
N PRO A 526 38.76 -16.92 -10.13
CA PRO A 526 38.70 -17.43 -8.77
C PRO A 526 38.77 -18.96 -8.71
N VAL A 527 39.48 -19.52 -7.73
CA VAL A 527 39.42 -20.97 -7.44
C VAL A 527 38.40 -21.22 -6.34
N TYR A 528 37.41 -22.05 -6.65
CA TYR A 528 36.31 -22.44 -5.76
C TYR A 528 36.42 -23.93 -5.37
N GLU A 529 35.44 -24.48 -4.66
CA GLU A 529 35.46 -25.88 -4.19
C GLU A 529 35.16 -26.89 -5.30
N HIS A 530 34.53 -26.42 -6.38
CA HIS A 530 34.19 -27.20 -7.56
C HIS A 530 34.73 -26.59 -8.83
N THR A 531 35.07 -27.46 -9.79
CA THR A 531 35.50 -27.05 -11.12
C THR A 531 34.37 -26.39 -11.91
N TYR A 532 34.68 -25.30 -12.61
CA TYR A 532 33.77 -24.66 -13.56
C TYR A 532 34.53 -24.10 -14.78
N VAL A 533 33.80 -23.92 -15.89
CA VAL A 533 34.34 -23.36 -17.14
C VAL A 533 33.57 -22.10 -17.52
N VAL A 534 34.28 -21.03 -17.85
CA VAL A 534 33.74 -19.82 -18.45
C VAL A 534 33.92 -19.89 -19.96
N TYR A 535 32.82 -19.87 -20.70
CA TYR A 535 32.82 -19.78 -22.16
C TYR A 535 32.65 -18.34 -22.59
N GLY A 536 33.60 -17.85 -23.39
CA GLY A 536 33.58 -16.51 -23.94
C GLY A 536 32.80 -16.42 -25.24
N ASN A 537 31.51 -16.13 -25.16
CA ASN A 537 30.64 -15.96 -26.31
C ASN A 537 30.80 -14.55 -26.92
N SER A 538 31.04 -14.48 -28.22
CA SER A 538 31.12 -13.20 -28.94
C SER A 538 29.74 -12.78 -29.45
N GLY A 539 29.23 -11.66 -28.96
CA GLY A 539 27.96 -11.06 -29.41
C GLY A 539 27.96 -10.64 -30.88
N HIS A 540 29.14 -10.52 -31.51
CA HIS A 540 29.26 -10.31 -32.96
C HIS A 540 28.91 -11.54 -33.78
N ARG A 541 29.13 -12.72 -33.20
CA ARG A 541 28.99 -14.02 -33.85
C ARG A 541 27.71 -14.71 -33.37
N GLY A 542 27.52 -15.96 -33.76
CA GLY A 542 26.35 -16.75 -33.42
C GLY A 542 26.68 -17.98 -32.58
N PHE A 543 25.66 -18.82 -32.40
CA PHE A 543 25.80 -20.05 -31.65
C PHE A 543 26.79 -21.05 -32.29
N ASP A 544 27.05 -20.96 -33.60
CA ASP A 544 28.09 -21.72 -34.30
C ASP A 544 29.46 -21.57 -33.59
N THR A 545 29.81 -20.34 -33.23
CA THR A 545 31.06 -20.03 -32.53
C THR A 545 30.98 -20.40 -31.05
N ASN A 546 29.81 -20.28 -30.42
CA ASN A 546 29.64 -20.75 -29.02
C ASN A 546 29.87 -22.26 -28.91
N LEU A 547 29.36 -23.05 -29.87
CA LEU A 547 29.64 -24.48 -29.96
C LEU A 547 31.12 -24.73 -30.29
N HIS A 548 31.73 -23.92 -31.16
CA HIS A 548 33.13 -24.05 -31.52
C HIS A 548 34.06 -23.92 -30.31
N ASN A 549 33.87 -22.88 -29.49
CA ASN A 549 34.62 -22.66 -28.25
C ASN A 549 34.51 -23.85 -27.28
N ARG A 550 33.34 -24.51 -27.28
CA ARG A 550 33.12 -25.73 -26.51
C ARG A 550 33.81 -26.94 -27.10
N GLY A 551 33.82 -27.10 -28.41
CA GLY A 551 34.56 -28.16 -29.10
C GLY A 551 36.03 -28.17 -28.70
N HIS A 552 36.64 -26.99 -28.67
CA HIS A 552 37.98 -26.77 -28.16
C HIS A 552 38.19 -27.18 -26.70
N GLN A 553 37.26 -26.82 -25.83
CA GLN A 553 37.34 -27.22 -24.43
C GLN A 553 37.18 -28.75 -24.25
N ILE A 554 36.32 -29.39 -25.06
CA ILE A 554 36.17 -30.85 -25.10
C ILE A 554 37.51 -31.50 -25.48
N GLU A 555 38.16 -31.01 -26.54
CA GLU A 555 39.48 -31.50 -26.97
C GLU A 555 40.54 -31.35 -25.86
N ALA A 556 40.59 -30.19 -25.21
CA ALA A 556 41.53 -29.92 -24.13
C ALA A 556 41.33 -30.86 -22.93
N GLN A 557 40.09 -31.04 -22.48
CA GLN A 557 39.76 -31.90 -21.34
C GLN A 557 39.96 -33.39 -21.64
N LEU A 558 39.54 -33.89 -22.81
CA LEU A 558 39.71 -35.30 -23.18
C LEU A 558 41.17 -35.66 -23.43
N SER A 559 41.95 -34.74 -23.99
CA SER A 559 43.41 -34.90 -24.12
C SER A 559 44.11 -34.95 -22.76
N TYR A 560 43.73 -34.06 -21.85
CA TYR A 560 44.32 -34.01 -20.51
C TYR A 560 44.01 -35.27 -19.71
N ILE A 561 42.74 -35.69 -19.67
CA ILE A 561 42.33 -36.85 -18.86
C ILE A 561 43.04 -38.12 -19.33
N GLU A 562 43.18 -38.31 -20.65
CA GLU A 562 43.90 -39.45 -21.20
C GLU A 562 45.38 -39.42 -20.81
N LYS A 563 46.07 -38.30 -21.04
CA LYS A 563 47.50 -38.16 -20.68
C LYS A 563 47.75 -38.42 -19.21
N ARG A 564 46.84 -37.96 -18.35
CA ARG A 564 46.90 -38.16 -16.90
C ARG A 564 46.67 -39.61 -16.50
N THR A 565 45.68 -40.28 -17.09
CA THR A 565 45.20 -41.60 -16.61
C THR A 565 45.91 -42.77 -17.27
N ASP A 566 46.13 -42.68 -18.58
CA ASP A 566 46.67 -43.77 -19.41
C ASP A 566 48.13 -43.53 -19.83
N ASN A 567 48.60 -42.27 -19.78
CA ASN A 567 49.93 -41.81 -20.20
C ASN A 567 50.41 -42.51 -21.49
N PRO A 568 49.64 -42.42 -22.59
CA PRO A 568 49.95 -43.13 -23.83
C PRO A 568 51.27 -42.66 -24.43
N ALA A 569 51.97 -43.56 -25.12
CA ALA A 569 53.10 -43.18 -25.95
C ALA A 569 52.65 -42.20 -27.05
N PRO A 570 53.52 -41.27 -27.50
CA PRO A 570 53.16 -40.35 -28.57
C PRO A 570 52.66 -41.07 -29.83
N ASN A 571 51.57 -40.58 -30.40
CA ASN A 571 50.86 -41.15 -31.56
C ASN A 571 49.98 -42.37 -31.26
N PHE A 572 49.79 -42.72 -29.98
CA PHE A 572 48.93 -43.81 -29.54
C PHE A 572 47.76 -43.31 -28.67
N GLU A 573 47.54 -42.00 -28.61
CA GLU A 573 46.40 -41.39 -27.95
C GLU A 573 45.08 -41.89 -28.57
N LEU A 574 44.21 -42.42 -27.73
CA LEU A 574 42.86 -42.85 -28.05
C LEU A 574 42.04 -41.68 -28.58
N PHE A 575 42.15 -40.50 -27.97
CA PHE A 575 41.42 -39.32 -28.43
C PHE A 575 41.99 -38.76 -29.74
N TYR A 576 43.21 -38.23 -29.74
CA TYR A 576 43.72 -37.52 -30.92
C TYR A 576 44.09 -38.45 -32.09
N ASN A 577 44.70 -39.61 -31.85
CA ASN A 577 45.17 -40.45 -32.95
C ASN A 577 44.14 -41.48 -33.41
N LYS A 578 43.36 -42.05 -32.48
CA LYS A 578 42.38 -43.09 -32.84
C LYS A 578 41.01 -42.49 -33.16
N PHE A 579 40.47 -41.62 -32.30
CA PHE A 579 39.16 -41.00 -32.50
C PHE A 579 39.19 -39.90 -33.55
N VAL A 580 39.96 -38.84 -33.29
CA VAL A 580 40.07 -37.71 -34.22
C VAL A 580 40.76 -38.15 -35.52
N GLY A 581 41.85 -38.92 -35.42
CA GLY A 581 42.61 -39.39 -36.57
C GLY A 581 43.79 -38.50 -36.97
N VAL A 582 44.26 -37.62 -36.07
CA VAL A 582 45.50 -36.87 -36.31
C VAL A 582 46.66 -37.85 -36.26
N ASN A 583 47.51 -37.84 -37.27
CA ASN A 583 48.75 -38.60 -37.28
C ASN A 583 49.91 -37.66 -37.64
N PRO A 584 50.81 -37.36 -36.70
CA PRO A 584 51.96 -36.48 -36.93
C PRO A 584 52.85 -36.89 -38.13
N LYS A 585 52.85 -38.15 -38.56
CA LYS A 585 53.54 -38.61 -39.78
C LYS A 585 52.80 -38.26 -41.08
N MET A 586 51.51 -37.95 -41.00
CA MET A 586 50.60 -37.62 -42.11
C MET A 586 50.11 -36.16 -42.07
N GLY A 587 50.63 -35.35 -41.13
CA GLY A 587 50.26 -33.95 -40.91
C GLY A 587 49.30 -33.74 -39.74
N ASN A 588 49.10 -32.48 -39.33
CA ASN A 588 48.25 -32.08 -38.20
C ASN A 588 46.74 -32.04 -38.54
N ARG A 589 46.27 -32.88 -39.48
CA ARG A 589 44.86 -32.96 -39.86
C ARG A 589 44.30 -34.36 -39.63
N PRO A 590 43.03 -34.51 -39.22
CA PRO A 590 42.39 -35.80 -39.14
C PRO A 590 42.27 -36.42 -40.52
N LEU A 591 42.57 -37.71 -40.62
CA LEU A 591 42.40 -38.46 -41.87
C LEU A 591 41.59 -39.72 -41.59
N HIS A 592 40.50 -39.87 -42.33
CA HIS A 592 39.61 -41.03 -42.35
C HIS A 592 38.88 -41.38 -41.05
N ARG A 593 39.16 -40.71 -39.92
CA ARG A 593 38.50 -41.01 -38.64
C ARG A 593 37.32 -40.08 -38.37
N ALA A 594 37.02 -39.82 -37.10
CA ALA A 594 35.85 -39.03 -36.69
C ALA A 594 36.04 -37.52 -36.81
N GLY A 595 37.24 -37.00 -37.10
CA GLY A 595 37.46 -35.56 -37.24
C GLY A 595 37.58 -34.82 -35.91
N MET A 596 37.65 -33.49 -35.98
CA MET A 596 37.79 -32.58 -34.82
C MET A 596 37.01 -31.27 -35.02
N THR A 597 37.05 -30.39 -34.01
CA THR A 597 36.33 -29.10 -34.00
C THR A 597 36.53 -28.33 -35.30
N HIS A 598 37.76 -28.27 -35.80
CA HIS A 598 38.16 -27.53 -36.99
C HIS A 598 38.02 -28.29 -38.31
N PHE A 599 38.08 -29.62 -38.25
CA PHE A 599 38.23 -30.46 -39.43
C PHE A 599 37.21 -31.61 -39.42
N PRO A 600 36.11 -31.47 -40.18
CA PRO A 600 35.37 -32.63 -40.64
C PRO A 600 36.27 -33.64 -41.36
N PRO A 601 35.89 -34.92 -41.42
CA PRO A 601 36.75 -35.96 -41.97
C PRO A 601 37.18 -35.71 -43.41
N ASN A 602 36.36 -35.01 -44.20
CA ASN A 602 36.59 -34.79 -45.64
C ASN A 602 37.34 -33.49 -45.97
N THR A 603 37.94 -32.80 -44.99
CA THR A 603 38.57 -31.50 -45.21
C THR A 603 40.09 -31.55 -45.38
N PHE A 604 40.61 -30.56 -46.11
CA PHE A 604 42.05 -30.41 -46.40
C PHE A 604 42.62 -29.09 -45.88
N VAL A 605 41.74 -28.17 -45.49
CA VAL A 605 42.06 -26.83 -44.98
C VAL A 605 41.24 -26.61 -43.70
N ASP A 606 41.80 -25.79 -42.82
CA ASP A 606 41.17 -25.40 -41.57
C ASP A 606 39.81 -24.72 -41.82
N TYR A 607 38.83 -24.95 -40.93
CA TYR A 607 37.45 -24.42 -40.99
C TYR A 607 36.63 -24.77 -42.25
N ASP A 608 37.02 -25.78 -43.03
CA ASP A 608 36.39 -26.14 -44.31
C ASP A 608 35.08 -26.97 -44.13
N TYR A 609 34.19 -26.53 -43.24
CA TYR A 609 32.98 -27.26 -42.85
C TYR A 609 32.01 -27.55 -44.00
N ASP A 610 32.06 -26.75 -45.05
CA ASP A 610 31.14 -26.84 -46.19
C ASP A 610 31.72 -27.59 -47.41
N ASN A 611 32.78 -28.39 -47.20
CA ASN A 611 33.41 -29.13 -48.29
C ASN A 611 32.48 -30.22 -48.85
N PRO A 612 32.11 -30.18 -50.15
CA PRO A 612 31.22 -31.17 -50.75
C PRO A 612 31.93 -32.44 -51.22
N LYS A 613 33.27 -32.47 -51.20
CA LYS A 613 34.05 -33.61 -51.69
C LYS A 613 33.86 -34.81 -50.78
N PHE A 614 33.69 -35.97 -51.39
CA PHE A 614 33.67 -37.22 -50.65
C PHE A 614 35.08 -37.64 -50.22
N LEU A 615 35.17 -38.12 -48.99
CA LEU A 615 36.32 -38.85 -48.47
C LEU A 615 35.82 -40.07 -47.68
N GLU A 616 36.58 -41.16 -47.68
CA GLU A 616 36.33 -42.28 -46.79
C GLU A 616 36.53 -41.88 -45.33
N SER A 617 35.54 -42.17 -44.48
CA SER A 617 35.59 -42.02 -43.02
C SER A 617 34.83 -43.13 -42.31
N ASP A 618 35.32 -43.55 -41.13
CA ASP A 618 34.64 -44.50 -40.25
C ASP A 618 33.78 -43.84 -39.16
N ILE A 619 33.51 -42.53 -39.24
CA ILE A 619 32.79 -41.75 -38.22
C ILE A 619 31.45 -42.36 -37.78
N HIS A 620 30.74 -43.06 -38.68
CA HIS A 620 29.46 -43.68 -38.38
C HIS A 620 29.53 -44.87 -37.42
N THR A 621 30.61 -45.63 -37.49
CA THR A 621 30.78 -46.92 -36.82
C THR A 621 32.07 -46.96 -36.01
N TRP A 622 32.66 -45.80 -35.75
CA TRP A 622 34.02 -45.65 -35.26
C TRP A 622 34.35 -46.63 -34.13
N GLN A 623 35.47 -47.35 -34.31
CA GLN A 623 36.09 -48.20 -33.30
C GLN A 623 37.57 -47.80 -33.17
N PRO A 624 38.24 -48.00 -32.02
CA PRO A 624 39.64 -47.57 -31.85
C PRO A 624 40.61 -48.05 -32.95
N TYR A 625 40.43 -49.27 -33.48
CA TYR A 625 41.27 -49.82 -34.55
C TYR A 625 40.68 -49.71 -35.97
N GLY A 626 39.55 -49.00 -36.13
CA GLY A 626 38.87 -48.82 -37.41
C GLY A 626 37.46 -49.41 -37.38
N GLY A 627 36.49 -48.61 -37.80
CA GLY A 627 35.13 -49.05 -38.13
C GLY A 627 34.96 -49.41 -39.61
N GLU A 628 33.71 -49.43 -40.05
CA GLU A 628 33.35 -49.48 -41.47
C GLU A 628 33.55 -48.09 -42.10
N PHE A 629 34.45 -48.01 -43.08
CA PHE A 629 34.70 -46.79 -43.83
C PHE A 629 33.63 -46.61 -44.91
N ILE A 630 33.00 -45.44 -44.90
CA ILE A 630 32.03 -45.02 -45.90
C ILE A 630 32.44 -43.68 -46.50
N MET A 631 31.94 -43.38 -47.70
CA MET A 631 32.14 -42.08 -48.31
C MET A 631 31.27 -41.03 -47.61
N VAL A 632 31.91 -40.05 -46.95
CA VAL A 632 31.26 -38.93 -46.25
C VAL A 632 31.58 -37.59 -46.90
N ASN A 633 30.65 -36.65 -46.81
CA ASN A 633 30.83 -35.24 -47.17
C ASN A 633 29.91 -34.34 -46.34
N ASN A 634 29.91 -33.03 -46.61
CA ASN A 634 29.09 -32.04 -45.90
C ASN A 634 27.57 -32.31 -45.85
N ALA A 635 27.03 -33.05 -46.81
CA ALA A 635 25.60 -33.35 -46.85
C ALA A 635 25.15 -34.16 -45.62
N TYR A 636 26.02 -34.97 -45.02
CA TYR A 636 25.70 -35.79 -43.85
C TYR A 636 25.32 -34.96 -42.62
N TRP A 637 25.94 -33.80 -42.43
CA TRP A 637 25.59 -32.90 -41.33
C TRP A 637 24.66 -31.76 -41.77
N LYS A 638 24.88 -31.14 -42.92
CA LYS A 638 24.05 -30.01 -43.39
C LYS A 638 22.59 -30.38 -43.57
N ASN A 639 22.31 -31.57 -44.10
CA ASN A 639 20.95 -31.97 -44.42
C ASN A 639 20.20 -32.56 -43.22
N VAL A 640 20.82 -32.63 -42.04
CA VAL A 640 20.12 -33.09 -40.83
C VAL A 640 19.03 -32.08 -40.49
N VAL A 641 17.78 -32.54 -40.48
CA VAL A 641 16.64 -31.73 -40.07
C VAL A 641 16.41 -31.93 -38.57
N TYR A 642 16.41 -30.82 -37.82
CA TYR A 642 16.06 -30.83 -36.41
C TYR A 642 14.65 -30.31 -36.21
N THR A 643 13.99 -30.80 -35.17
CA THR A 643 12.65 -30.33 -34.78
C THR A 643 12.71 -28.95 -34.11
N PHE A 644 13.87 -28.56 -33.58
CA PHE A 644 14.10 -27.24 -33.04
C PHE A 644 14.40 -26.26 -34.18
N ASP A 645 13.76 -25.10 -34.17
CA ASP A 645 13.98 -24.07 -35.18
C ASP A 645 15.39 -23.48 -35.03
N LEU A 646 16.22 -23.68 -36.05
CA LEU A 646 17.60 -23.21 -36.06
C LEU A 646 17.73 -21.77 -36.58
N LYS A 647 16.73 -20.94 -36.30
CA LYS A 647 16.71 -19.54 -36.69
C LYS A 647 16.66 -18.65 -35.47
N ASN A 648 17.52 -17.64 -35.44
CA ASN A 648 17.40 -16.54 -34.49
C ASN A 648 16.75 -15.35 -35.18
N THR A 649 15.56 -14.96 -34.74
CA THR A 649 14.86 -13.79 -35.23
C THR A 649 14.87 -12.70 -34.17
N PHE A 650 15.44 -11.54 -34.51
CA PHE A 650 15.56 -10.41 -33.61
C PHE A 650 15.46 -9.09 -34.38
N TYR A 651 15.48 -7.96 -33.67
CA TYR A 651 15.49 -6.63 -34.26
C TYR A 651 16.87 -5.97 -34.12
N GLN A 652 17.25 -5.17 -35.11
CA GLN A 652 18.40 -4.28 -35.05
C GLN A 652 18.04 -2.97 -35.73
N ASN A 653 18.14 -1.86 -34.99
CA ASN A 653 17.73 -0.53 -35.46
C ASN A 653 16.29 -0.55 -36.04
N GLY A 654 15.38 -1.26 -35.36
CA GLY A 654 13.98 -1.42 -35.76
C GLY A 654 13.73 -2.36 -36.95
N LEU A 655 14.77 -2.90 -37.59
CA LEU A 655 14.66 -3.84 -38.70
C LEU A 655 14.71 -5.28 -38.21
N LYS A 656 13.82 -6.12 -38.73
CA LYS A 656 13.82 -7.55 -38.45
C LYS A 656 15.02 -8.22 -39.13
N VAL A 657 15.85 -8.90 -38.36
CA VAL A 657 16.99 -9.71 -38.80
C VAL A 657 16.71 -11.18 -38.49
N VAL A 658 17.12 -12.06 -39.39
CA VAL A 658 17.03 -13.51 -39.21
C VAL A 658 18.40 -14.12 -39.49
N ASN A 659 19.03 -14.66 -38.45
CA ASN A 659 20.17 -15.56 -38.62
C ASN A 659 19.61 -16.98 -38.83
N ASP A 660 19.79 -17.54 -40.02
CA ASP A 660 19.27 -18.87 -40.39
C ASP A 660 20.40 -19.89 -40.45
N TYR A 661 20.43 -20.80 -39.47
CA TYR A 661 21.42 -21.85 -39.36
C TYR A 661 20.89 -23.22 -39.80
N THR A 662 19.73 -23.26 -40.47
CA THR A 662 19.12 -24.51 -40.92
C THR A 662 20.06 -25.32 -41.81
N ASN A 663 20.87 -24.64 -42.62
CA ASN A 663 21.87 -25.22 -43.53
C ASN A 663 23.30 -24.80 -43.19
N ASP A 664 23.55 -24.24 -42.00
CA ASP A 664 24.89 -23.79 -41.62
C ASP A 664 25.82 -24.98 -41.40
N ALA A 665 26.88 -25.09 -42.19
CA ALA A 665 27.74 -26.27 -42.17
C ALA A 665 28.54 -26.40 -40.87
N HIS A 666 28.90 -25.28 -40.24
CA HIS A 666 29.76 -25.24 -39.06
C HIS A 666 29.04 -25.77 -37.82
N SER A 667 27.91 -25.17 -37.44
CA SER A 667 27.12 -25.62 -36.28
C SER A 667 26.63 -27.06 -36.45
N LYS A 668 26.21 -27.42 -37.66
CA LYS A 668 25.77 -28.77 -38.01
C LYS A 668 26.88 -29.80 -37.85
N TRP A 669 28.10 -29.46 -38.31
CA TRP A 669 29.28 -30.30 -38.13
C TRP A 669 29.56 -30.54 -36.65
N LEU A 670 29.57 -29.50 -35.81
CA LEU A 670 29.90 -29.66 -34.39
C LEU A 670 28.89 -30.54 -33.66
N MET A 671 27.59 -30.34 -33.88
CA MET A 671 26.55 -31.22 -33.32
C MET A 671 26.74 -32.65 -33.79
N TYR A 672 26.97 -32.85 -35.08
CA TYR A 672 27.15 -34.17 -35.68
C TYR A 672 28.41 -34.87 -35.14
N TRP A 673 29.54 -34.18 -35.08
CA TRP A 673 30.79 -34.70 -34.52
C TRP A 673 30.65 -35.08 -33.05
N TRP A 674 29.98 -34.26 -32.24
CA TRP A 674 29.71 -34.58 -30.84
C TRP A 674 28.87 -35.84 -30.68
N GLN A 675 27.92 -36.09 -31.58
CA GLN A 675 27.14 -37.32 -31.56
C GLN A 675 28.00 -38.57 -31.85
N ALA A 676 29.18 -38.42 -32.47
CA ALA A 676 30.14 -39.51 -32.66
C ALA A 676 30.97 -39.83 -31.40
N ILE A 677 31.05 -38.91 -30.43
CA ILE A 677 31.86 -39.08 -29.21
C ILE A 677 31.26 -40.20 -28.34
N PRO A 678 32.05 -41.22 -27.94
CA PRO A 678 31.58 -42.33 -27.10
C PRO A 678 30.79 -41.87 -25.85
N GLY A 679 29.47 -42.00 -25.91
CA GLY A 679 28.56 -41.54 -24.86
C GLY A 679 28.00 -42.65 -23.97
N GLU A 680 26.91 -42.36 -23.28
CA GLU A 680 26.24 -43.34 -22.41
C GLU A 680 25.77 -44.58 -23.19
N GLY A 681 25.95 -45.76 -22.62
CA GLY A 681 25.51 -47.03 -23.23
C GLY A 681 26.35 -47.50 -24.42
N ASN A 682 27.46 -46.85 -24.74
CA ASN A 682 28.36 -47.31 -25.80
C ASN A 682 28.92 -48.72 -25.49
N SER A 683 29.09 -49.52 -26.54
CA SER A 683 29.60 -50.90 -26.49
C SER A 683 31.07 -51.02 -26.91
N ILE A 684 31.77 -49.89 -27.03
CA ILE A 684 33.11 -49.81 -27.61
C ILE A 684 34.14 -50.27 -26.58
N SER A 685 35.20 -50.94 -27.03
CA SER A 685 36.33 -51.33 -26.18
C SER A 685 37.67 -51.00 -26.83
N PHE A 686 38.67 -50.68 -26.01
CA PHE A 686 40.04 -50.42 -26.43
C PHE A 686 41.02 -51.22 -25.56
N ASP A 687 41.93 -51.98 -26.18
CA ASP A 687 42.87 -52.88 -25.48
C ASP A 687 42.19 -53.77 -24.41
N GLY A 688 41.01 -54.31 -24.72
CA GLY A 688 40.22 -55.17 -23.82
C GLY A 688 39.50 -54.43 -22.68
N ARG A 689 39.59 -53.10 -22.62
CA ARG A 689 38.87 -52.26 -21.66
C ARG A 689 37.66 -51.59 -22.32
N PRO A 690 36.44 -51.70 -21.77
CA PRO A 690 35.30 -50.94 -22.28
C PRO A 690 35.58 -49.44 -22.20
N LEU A 691 35.11 -48.64 -23.16
CA LEU A 691 35.21 -47.19 -23.06
C LEU A 691 34.31 -46.66 -21.94
N THR A 692 34.73 -45.56 -21.31
CA THR A 692 33.83 -44.79 -20.44
C THR A 692 32.82 -44.01 -21.28
N ASN A 693 31.81 -43.44 -20.63
CA ASN A 693 31.05 -42.36 -21.24
C ASN A 693 31.92 -41.09 -21.16
N TRP A 694 32.40 -40.61 -22.31
CA TRP A 694 33.32 -39.46 -22.33
C TRP A 694 32.62 -38.16 -21.94
N TRP A 695 31.31 -38.05 -22.14
CA TRP A 695 30.52 -36.93 -21.64
C TRP A 695 30.43 -36.91 -20.11
N ASP A 696 30.43 -38.08 -19.47
CA ASP A 696 30.47 -38.19 -18.01
C ASP A 696 31.83 -37.75 -17.45
N VAL A 697 32.92 -38.15 -18.11
CA VAL A 697 34.28 -37.69 -17.76
C VAL A 697 34.41 -36.17 -17.92
N PHE A 698 33.83 -35.61 -18.97
CA PHE A 698 33.83 -34.18 -19.25
C PHE A 698 33.02 -33.38 -18.22
N TYR A 699 31.75 -33.77 -17.97
CA TYR A 699 30.83 -33.01 -17.12
C TYR A 699 30.99 -33.29 -15.62
N ASN A 700 31.40 -34.49 -15.23
CA ASN A 700 31.69 -34.86 -13.84
C ASN A 700 33.20 -34.87 -13.60
N TRP A 701 33.85 -33.77 -13.97
CA TRP A 701 35.29 -33.59 -13.96
C TRP A 701 35.92 -33.86 -12.60
N ASP A 702 35.42 -33.20 -11.54
CA ASP A 702 35.97 -33.38 -10.19
C ASP A 702 35.98 -34.83 -9.74
N ASP A 703 34.86 -35.53 -9.95
CA ASP A 703 34.72 -36.93 -9.59
C ASP A 703 35.58 -37.82 -10.49
N ALA A 704 35.70 -37.50 -11.78
CA ALA A 704 36.60 -38.18 -12.68
C ALA A 704 38.06 -38.05 -12.24
N ILE A 705 38.50 -36.86 -11.83
CA ILE A 705 39.87 -36.63 -11.36
C ILE A 705 40.12 -37.35 -10.02
N ARG A 706 39.23 -37.21 -9.03
CA ARG A 706 39.36 -37.88 -7.72
C ARG A 706 39.35 -39.40 -7.82
N ALA A 707 38.47 -39.96 -8.66
CA ALA A 707 38.37 -41.40 -8.86
C ALA A 707 39.35 -41.94 -9.93
N ASN A 708 40.23 -41.10 -10.45
CA ASN A 708 41.19 -41.44 -11.51
C ASN A 708 40.54 -42.12 -12.73
N ARG A 709 39.36 -41.67 -13.13
CA ARG A 709 38.62 -42.17 -14.30
C ARG A 709 39.23 -41.60 -15.58
N GLY A 710 39.48 -42.46 -16.56
CA GLY A 710 39.99 -42.10 -17.89
C GLY A 710 38.98 -42.33 -19.00
N LEU A 711 39.47 -42.39 -20.23
CA LEU A 711 38.65 -42.68 -21.42
C LEU A 711 38.25 -44.18 -21.54
N THR A 712 38.84 -45.04 -20.70
CA THR A 712 38.54 -46.48 -20.59
C THR A 712 38.19 -46.88 -19.15
N LYS A 713 37.38 -47.93 -18.98
CA LYS A 713 37.02 -48.50 -17.68
C LYS A 713 38.14 -49.42 -17.17
N GLY A 714 38.42 -49.36 -15.87
CA GLY A 714 39.46 -50.15 -15.21
C GLY A 714 40.82 -49.45 -15.23
N ALA A 715 41.40 -49.22 -14.04
CA ALA A 715 42.72 -48.61 -13.90
C ALA A 715 43.82 -49.61 -14.27
N GLY A 716 44.86 -49.16 -14.96
CA GLY A 716 46.07 -49.95 -15.12
C GLY A 716 47.24 -49.13 -15.63
N SER A 717 48.38 -49.26 -14.95
CA SER A 717 49.73 -48.79 -15.28
C SER A 717 49.95 -48.60 -16.78
N GLY A 718 50.51 -47.44 -17.14
CA GLY A 718 50.55 -46.87 -18.50
C GLY A 718 50.73 -47.85 -19.66
N ARG A 719 50.15 -47.49 -20.80
CA ARG A 719 50.19 -48.27 -22.05
C ARG A 719 51.60 -48.21 -22.67
N THR A 720 52.52 -49.05 -22.21
CA THR A 720 53.87 -49.18 -22.80
C THR A 720 53.84 -50.08 -24.03
N SER A 721 53.97 -49.46 -25.20
CA SER A 721 54.29 -50.00 -26.54
C SER A 721 53.57 -51.26 -27.06
N ALA A 722 53.36 -51.28 -28.37
CA ALA A 722 52.75 -52.39 -29.09
C ALA A 722 53.51 -53.71 -28.83
N LYS A 723 52.82 -54.71 -28.27
CA LYS A 723 53.07 -56.08 -28.73
C LYS A 723 52.74 -56.08 -30.21
N THR A 724 53.78 -56.20 -31.03
CA THR A 724 53.72 -56.30 -32.50
C THR A 724 52.61 -57.26 -32.92
N TRP A 725 51.49 -56.71 -33.36
CA TRP A 725 50.54 -57.43 -34.20
C TRP A 725 50.79 -56.99 -35.63
N SER A 726 51.28 -57.93 -36.44
CA SER A 726 51.47 -57.76 -37.87
C SER A 726 50.11 -57.53 -38.54
N VAL A 727 49.88 -56.30 -38.98
CA VAL A 727 48.73 -55.96 -39.84
C VAL A 727 48.95 -56.62 -41.22
N PRO A 728 47.96 -57.34 -41.80
CA PRO A 728 48.06 -57.80 -43.18
C PRO A 728 48.19 -56.59 -44.12
N LYS A 729 49.18 -56.62 -45.01
CA LYS A 729 49.35 -55.58 -46.03
C LYS A 729 48.10 -55.50 -46.91
N VAL A 730 47.38 -54.38 -46.82
CA VAL A 730 46.48 -53.93 -47.89
C VAL A 730 47.31 -52.99 -48.78
N ASN A 731 47.43 -53.32 -50.05
CA ASN A 731 48.19 -52.52 -51.02
C ASN A 731 47.48 -51.17 -51.23
N GLN A 732 48.19 -50.07 -50.95
CA GLN A 732 47.79 -48.72 -51.31
C GLN A 732 47.98 -48.50 -52.82
N PRO A 733 47.07 -47.82 -53.54
CA PRO A 733 47.34 -47.31 -54.87
C PRO A 733 48.29 -46.10 -54.78
N GLU A 734 49.28 -46.04 -55.68
CA GLU A 734 50.24 -44.94 -55.78
C GLU A 734 49.53 -43.61 -56.08
N CYS A 735 49.78 -42.59 -55.25
CA CYS A 735 49.33 -41.22 -55.45
C CYS A 735 50.53 -40.33 -55.80
N ASP A 736 51.00 -40.41 -57.03
CA ASP A 736 51.83 -39.37 -57.65
C ASP A 736 50.95 -38.50 -58.53
N LEU A 737 50.20 -37.55 -57.96
CA LEU A 737 49.63 -36.44 -58.71
C LEU A 737 49.31 -35.26 -57.77
N TYR A 738 50.03 -34.15 -58.04
CA TYR A 738 49.77 -32.73 -57.71
C TYR A 738 50.79 -31.98 -56.83
N PRO A 739 51.17 -30.75 -57.26
CA PRO A 739 52.39 -30.08 -56.86
C PRO A 739 52.22 -29.24 -55.59
N LYS A 740 53.35 -29.06 -54.89
CA LYS A 740 53.49 -28.19 -53.71
C LYS A 740 53.01 -26.75 -54.02
N PRO A 741 52.12 -26.15 -53.22
CA PRO A 741 51.81 -24.73 -53.32
C PRO A 741 53.01 -23.87 -52.89
N LYS A 742 53.30 -22.84 -53.69
CA LYS A 742 54.28 -21.80 -53.39
C LYS A 742 53.71 -20.84 -52.34
N ASN A 743 54.57 -20.45 -51.40
CA ASN A 743 54.37 -19.39 -50.42
C ASN A 743 53.74 -18.12 -51.05
N LYS A 744 52.69 -17.61 -50.42
CA LYS A 744 52.63 -16.24 -49.90
C LYS A 744 51.55 -16.13 -48.83
#